data_AF-A0A1T4QND6-F1
#
_entry.id   AF-A0A1T4QND6-F1
#
_cell.length_a   1.000
_cell.length_b   1.000
_cell.length_c   1.000
_cell.angle_alpha   90.00
_cell.angle_beta   90.00
_cell.angle_gamma   90.00
#
_symmetry.space_group_name_H-M   'P 1'
#
loop_
_entity.id
_entity.type
_entity.pdbx_description
1 polymer ?
#
loop_
_entity_poly.entity_id
_entity_poly.type
_entity_poly.pdbx_seq_one_letter_code
_entity_poly.pdbx_strand_id
1 'polypeptide(L)'
;MQRNLFSYIWRHSRPEQLVILGLVVLAQVFYFLSLSVPKSIVNNGITGIAFKAAADVRILRIDIPLPDFLGGTIRLLNGFRVDQLQYLVVMSFVFLVAVIINSEFKKTINTQKGRMGERMLRRMRFELYDRILRFPPAHFRKVKQAELATMIKDEVEPLGGFIGDAFVQPMFLGGQALTAIAFIMMQNLLLSLVVIALLGVQMVIVPRLRKPVLVLGRQRQISARLLAGRIAETADGVSEIHVHGASNYERADISERLGHIFKIRFDLYNKKFVAKFWNNILSQATPFAIYLLGGYFAITGKMDVGAVVGVLLAYKDLPSPIKELIDWDQQRQDVQIKYEQVIDQFQPEGMMPPELQALPDGPPPSLGHEFVLSSVTVSDDGRVKQLDSVNLTLATDTRLAVIGAASSGKDVLGQVLGRLTLPSSGSIRIDGQDFFQIPEYVLGSRAGYIGQETYLFPLSVRDNLLFGLKHRPVKPATYDEETRAVREAFWRETARAGNPVLDPNADWIDYELAGATGPADLLPRVVDVLKQVEFDEEIYSLGLRGAIDGMRRPDLAEKILAARKALHGRLQDPGYAGLIEPFNADKYNKNLSVAENLLFGTPVGREFDGDNLAANAYMLSVLKDTGLDQDLLRMGLSIAETMVELFSGLSPDNPLFEQYSFISADELPNVRLLLQRLGGKGVEAVPEADRPRLMTLPLRYIEARHRLGLIDAAMEERLLAARREFAAHLPDSLRGAVEFYDFARYNSAATVQDNVLFGRLVYGQAQAEARIVTLITTVLTELSLRDSVIEVGLEYNVGVAGKRLPATQRQKLGIARALIKRPQFLVVNEAVAVFDGRTQDRIRDNILAATKDGRGVVWIANRPSQAEKFDRVLVMQGGRIVAHGAPEELKSKGGLYCELVQQA
;
A
#
# COMPACT_ATOMS: atom_id res chain seq x y z
N MET A 1 -25.81 1.46 -10.73
CA MET A 1 -25.58 0.02 -10.95
C MET A 1 -26.94 -0.68 -10.97
N GLN A 2 -27.03 -1.91 -11.47
CA GLN A 2 -28.28 -2.67 -11.38
C GLN A 2 -28.57 -3.05 -9.92
N ARG A 3 -29.82 -2.94 -9.47
CA ARG A 3 -30.22 -3.35 -8.11
C ARG A 3 -30.18 -4.87 -7.88
N ASN A 4 -30.37 -5.66 -8.93
CA ASN A 4 -30.36 -7.11 -8.85
C ASN A 4 -28.98 -7.70 -9.20
N LEU A 5 -28.39 -8.49 -8.30
CA LEU A 5 -27.05 -9.07 -8.47
C LEU A 5 -27.00 -10.10 -9.61
N PHE A 6 -28.05 -10.90 -9.81
CA PHE A 6 -28.10 -11.91 -10.87
C PHE A 6 -28.12 -11.28 -12.26
N SER A 7 -28.89 -10.22 -12.44
CA SER A 7 -28.90 -9.43 -13.68
C SER A 7 -27.51 -8.88 -13.99
N TYR A 8 -26.82 -8.38 -12.94
CA TYR A 8 -25.47 -7.84 -13.06
C TYR A 8 -24.46 -8.91 -13.48
N ILE A 9 -24.46 -10.06 -12.78
CA ILE A 9 -23.60 -11.20 -13.08
C ILE A 9 -23.86 -11.69 -14.52
N TRP A 10 -25.12 -11.88 -14.91
CA TRP A 10 -25.47 -12.41 -16.23
C TRP A 10 -25.02 -11.47 -17.35
N ARG A 11 -25.32 -10.17 -17.25
CA ARG A 11 -24.93 -9.16 -18.25
C ARG A 11 -23.43 -9.14 -18.52
N HIS A 12 -22.62 -9.40 -17.51
CA HIS A 12 -21.17 -9.24 -17.57
C HIS A 12 -20.37 -10.56 -17.65
N SER A 13 -21.02 -11.72 -17.54
CA SER A 13 -20.34 -13.03 -17.60
C SER A 13 -21.01 -14.10 -18.49
N ARG A 14 -22.13 -13.79 -19.17
CA ARG A 14 -22.90 -14.75 -20.00
C ARG A 14 -22.05 -15.64 -20.92
N PRO A 15 -21.06 -15.13 -21.71
CA PRO A 15 -20.28 -15.98 -22.61
C PRO A 15 -19.49 -17.06 -21.87
N GLU A 16 -18.89 -16.72 -20.73
CA GLU A 16 -18.10 -17.68 -19.93
C GLU A 16 -18.97 -18.67 -19.20
N GLN A 17 -20.14 -18.23 -18.72
CA GLN A 17 -21.11 -19.13 -18.10
C GLN A 17 -21.61 -20.20 -19.07
N LEU A 18 -21.86 -19.85 -20.34
CA LEU A 18 -22.25 -20.81 -21.36
C LEU A 18 -21.17 -21.87 -21.61
N VAL A 19 -19.90 -21.47 -21.63
CA VAL A 19 -18.77 -22.41 -21.76
C VAL A 19 -18.67 -23.33 -20.54
N ILE A 20 -18.77 -22.77 -19.33
CA ILE A 20 -18.74 -23.56 -18.08
C ILE A 20 -19.91 -24.55 -18.04
N LEU A 21 -21.12 -24.12 -18.41
CA LEU A 21 -22.30 -24.99 -18.49
C LEU A 21 -22.08 -26.14 -19.48
N GLY A 22 -21.51 -25.87 -20.65
CA GLY A 22 -21.13 -26.91 -21.61
C GLY A 22 -20.15 -27.94 -21.02
N LEU A 23 -19.13 -27.48 -20.29
CA LEU A 23 -18.18 -28.35 -19.59
C LEU A 23 -18.85 -29.18 -18.48
N VAL A 24 -19.81 -28.60 -17.75
CA VAL A 24 -20.58 -29.32 -16.71
C VAL A 24 -21.41 -30.44 -17.32
N VAL A 25 -22.11 -30.19 -18.43
CA VAL A 25 -22.90 -31.20 -19.13
C VAL A 25 -21.99 -32.34 -19.61
N LEU A 26 -20.84 -32.02 -20.19
CA LEU A 26 -19.87 -33.03 -20.63
C LEU A 26 -19.31 -33.85 -19.46
N ALA A 27 -19.07 -33.23 -18.31
CA ALA A 27 -18.57 -33.91 -17.11
C ALA A 27 -19.57 -34.94 -16.55
N GLN A 28 -20.88 -34.77 -16.77
CA GLN A 28 -21.90 -35.72 -16.28
C GLN A 28 -21.75 -37.11 -16.88
N VAL A 29 -21.28 -37.22 -18.13
CA VAL A 29 -21.04 -38.51 -18.81
C VAL A 29 -20.01 -39.34 -18.04
N PHE A 30 -18.89 -38.71 -17.66
CA PHE A 30 -17.81 -39.38 -16.93
C PHE A 30 -18.16 -39.59 -15.46
N TYR A 31 -18.96 -38.70 -14.87
CA TYR A 31 -19.51 -38.92 -13.53
C TYR A 31 -20.42 -40.16 -13.49
N PHE A 32 -21.31 -40.31 -14.46
CA PHE A 32 -22.16 -41.50 -14.59
C PHE A 32 -21.33 -42.79 -14.77
N LEU A 33 -20.28 -42.74 -15.59
CA LEU A 33 -19.34 -43.86 -15.74
C LEU A 33 -18.65 -44.20 -14.40
N SER A 34 -18.23 -43.19 -13.63
CA SER A 34 -17.60 -43.40 -12.32
C SER A 34 -18.53 -44.07 -11.30
N LEU A 35 -19.86 -43.97 -11.46
CA LEU A 35 -20.85 -44.62 -10.60
C LEU A 35 -21.25 -46.02 -11.09
N SER A 36 -21.29 -46.25 -12.39
CA SER A 36 -21.77 -47.50 -13.00
C SER A 36 -20.69 -48.59 -13.14
N VAL A 37 -19.43 -48.19 -13.36
CA VAL A 37 -18.30 -49.11 -13.49
C VAL A 37 -18.04 -49.91 -12.19
N PRO A 38 -18.04 -49.29 -10.98
CA PRO A 38 -17.92 -50.02 -9.72
C PRO A 38 -18.94 -51.16 -9.55
N LYS A 39 -20.20 -50.90 -9.89
CA LYS A 39 -21.27 -51.92 -9.84
C LYS A 39 -20.96 -53.11 -10.75
N SER A 40 -20.41 -52.83 -11.93
CA SER A 40 -20.02 -53.85 -12.92
C SER A 40 -18.78 -54.64 -12.48
N ILE A 41 -17.83 -53.99 -11.81
CA ILE A 41 -16.67 -54.65 -11.20
C ILE A 41 -17.14 -55.64 -10.12
N VAL A 42 -18.02 -55.20 -9.22
CA VAL A 42 -18.53 -56.06 -8.13
C VAL A 42 -19.33 -57.23 -8.67
N ASN A 43 -20.32 -56.97 -9.54
CA ASN A 43 -21.25 -58.01 -10.01
C ASN A 43 -20.63 -59.01 -10.99
N ASN A 44 -19.70 -58.57 -11.83
CA ASN A 44 -19.19 -59.43 -12.92
C ASN A 44 -17.73 -59.83 -12.70
N GLY A 45 -16.90 -58.94 -12.15
CA GLY A 45 -15.50 -59.24 -11.84
C GLY A 45 -15.37 -60.06 -10.56
N ILE A 46 -15.95 -59.57 -9.46
CA ILE A 46 -15.73 -60.14 -8.12
C ILE A 46 -16.68 -61.32 -7.83
N THR A 47 -18.00 -61.14 -7.97
CA THR A 47 -18.98 -62.22 -7.72
C THR A 47 -19.12 -63.19 -8.90
N GLY A 48 -18.54 -62.86 -10.06
CA GLY A 48 -18.47 -63.73 -11.24
C GLY A 48 -19.83 -64.01 -11.91
N ILE A 49 -20.88 -63.21 -11.66
CA ILE A 49 -22.25 -63.51 -12.13
C ILE A 49 -22.30 -63.70 -13.65
N ALA A 50 -21.60 -62.85 -14.41
CA ALA A 50 -21.53 -62.93 -15.87
C ALA A 50 -20.74 -64.14 -16.40
N PHE A 51 -19.85 -64.72 -15.59
CA PHE A 51 -19.00 -65.85 -15.96
C PHE A 51 -19.58 -67.21 -15.54
N LYS A 52 -20.77 -67.23 -14.90
CA LYS A 52 -21.51 -68.47 -14.60
C LYS A 52 -22.06 -69.17 -15.83
N ALA A 53 -22.30 -68.42 -16.92
CA ALA A 53 -22.91 -68.91 -18.16
C ALA A 53 -21.91 -69.12 -19.32
N ALA A 54 -20.74 -68.47 -19.27
CA ALA A 54 -19.69 -68.56 -20.29
C ALA A 54 -18.31 -68.30 -19.67
N ALA A 55 -17.27 -68.97 -20.19
CA ALA A 55 -15.90 -68.84 -19.70
C ALA A 55 -15.26 -67.47 -20.03
N ASP A 56 -15.75 -66.81 -21.08
CA ASP A 56 -15.30 -65.50 -21.53
C ASP A 56 -16.49 -64.54 -21.77
N VAL A 57 -16.31 -63.27 -21.42
CA VAL A 57 -17.30 -62.20 -21.60
C VAL A 57 -16.72 -61.12 -22.50
N ARG A 58 -17.56 -60.50 -23.33
CA ARG A 58 -17.12 -59.39 -24.20
C ARG A 58 -17.21 -58.06 -23.47
N ILE A 59 -16.10 -57.32 -23.43
CA ILE A 59 -16.02 -55.95 -22.90
C ILE A 59 -15.94 -54.91 -24.02
N LEU A 60 -16.26 -53.65 -23.69
CA LEU A 60 -16.22 -52.50 -24.60
C LEU A 60 -17.08 -52.67 -25.87
N ARG A 61 -18.18 -53.45 -25.75
CA ARG A 61 -19.19 -53.59 -26.80
C ARG A 61 -20.06 -52.34 -26.82
N ILE A 62 -20.07 -51.63 -27.94
CA ILE A 62 -20.93 -50.46 -28.15
C ILE A 62 -21.98 -50.84 -29.17
N ASP A 63 -23.19 -51.11 -28.67
CA ASP A 63 -24.38 -51.32 -29.47
C ASP A 63 -25.24 -50.06 -29.36
N ILE A 64 -25.56 -49.43 -30.49
CA ILE A 64 -26.55 -48.35 -30.53
C ILE A 64 -27.90 -48.98 -30.88
N PRO A 65 -28.88 -48.97 -29.97
CA PRO A 65 -30.23 -49.41 -30.29
C PRO A 65 -30.90 -48.39 -31.21
N LEU A 66 -31.28 -48.81 -32.41
CA LEU A 66 -32.17 -48.02 -33.26
C LEU A 66 -33.63 -48.38 -32.97
N PRO A 67 -34.57 -47.47 -33.27
CA PRO A 67 -36.00 -47.78 -33.26
C PRO A 67 -36.32 -48.99 -34.13
N ASP A 68 -37.29 -49.82 -33.70
CA ASP A 68 -37.58 -51.14 -34.28
C ASP A 68 -37.83 -51.14 -35.81
N PHE A 69 -38.27 -50.00 -36.38
CA PHE A 69 -38.52 -49.86 -37.81
C PHE A 69 -37.24 -49.73 -38.68
N LEU A 70 -36.07 -49.51 -38.07
CA LEU A 70 -34.77 -49.34 -38.75
C LEU A 70 -33.86 -50.58 -38.68
N GLY A 71 -34.38 -51.74 -38.24
CA GLY A 71 -33.68 -53.02 -38.39
C GLY A 71 -32.64 -53.33 -37.30
N GLY A 72 -32.89 -52.92 -36.04
CA GLY A 72 -32.17 -53.40 -34.86
C GLY A 72 -30.93 -52.60 -34.47
N THR A 73 -29.98 -53.25 -33.77
CA THR A 73 -28.81 -52.59 -33.16
C THR A 73 -27.66 -52.41 -34.15
N ILE A 74 -27.17 -51.18 -34.34
CA ILE A 74 -25.90 -50.94 -35.05
C ILE A 74 -24.75 -51.22 -34.09
N ARG A 75 -23.92 -52.20 -34.45
CA ARG A 75 -22.70 -52.59 -33.73
C ARG A 75 -21.52 -51.76 -34.21
N LEU A 76 -21.02 -50.86 -33.36
CA LEU A 76 -19.84 -50.01 -33.65
C LEU A 76 -18.51 -50.67 -33.25
N LEU A 77 -18.52 -51.49 -32.20
CA LEU A 77 -17.33 -52.19 -31.69
C LEU A 77 -17.71 -53.63 -31.31
N ASN A 78 -17.01 -54.61 -31.90
CA ASN A 78 -17.27 -56.04 -31.67
C ASN A 78 -16.88 -56.53 -30.27
N GLY A 79 -16.14 -55.71 -29.51
CA GLY A 79 -15.64 -56.00 -28.17
C GLY A 79 -14.51 -57.04 -28.15
N PHE A 80 -13.75 -57.07 -27.05
CA PHE A 80 -12.71 -58.09 -26.82
C PHE A 80 -13.23 -59.14 -25.84
N ARG A 81 -12.92 -60.41 -26.10
CA ARG A 81 -13.22 -61.49 -25.15
C ARG A 81 -12.18 -61.48 -24.05
N VAL A 82 -12.64 -61.43 -22.82
CA VAL A 82 -11.79 -61.43 -21.63
C VAL A 82 -12.27 -62.50 -20.66
N ASP A 83 -11.32 -63.17 -20.01
CA ASP A 83 -11.59 -64.01 -18.85
C ASP A 83 -11.96 -63.15 -17.62
N GLN A 84 -12.38 -63.78 -16.52
CA GLN A 84 -12.82 -63.07 -15.32
C GLN A 84 -11.73 -62.18 -14.70
N LEU A 85 -10.46 -62.59 -14.76
CA LEU A 85 -9.34 -61.82 -14.20
C LEU A 85 -9.02 -60.61 -15.08
N GLN A 86 -8.96 -60.81 -16.40
CA GLN A 86 -8.79 -59.75 -17.38
C GLN A 86 -9.95 -58.74 -17.33
N TYR A 87 -11.19 -59.21 -17.14
CA TYR A 87 -12.36 -58.34 -16.96
C TYR A 87 -12.20 -57.46 -15.71
N LEU A 88 -11.80 -58.04 -14.57
CA LEU A 88 -11.55 -57.29 -13.35
C LEU A 88 -10.48 -56.22 -13.55
N VAL A 89 -9.33 -56.58 -14.13
CA VAL A 89 -8.21 -55.65 -14.38
C VAL A 89 -8.66 -54.52 -15.31
N VAL A 90 -9.24 -54.83 -16.47
CA VAL A 90 -9.64 -53.82 -17.45
C VAL A 90 -10.70 -52.88 -16.88
N MET A 91 -11.73 -53.40 -16.21
CA MET A 91 -12.79 -52.57 -15.64
C MET A 91 -12.28 -51.70 -14.48
N SER A 92 -11.34 -52.18 -13.67
CA SER A 92 -10.68 -51.37 -12.64
C SER A 92 -9.85 -50.23 -13.23
N PHE A 93 -9.13 -50.44 -14.34
CA PHE A 93 -8.43 -49.36 -15.03
C PHE A 93 -9.38 -48.38 -15.74
N VAL A 94 -10.47 -48.87 -16.32
CA VAL A 94 -11.55 -48.01 -16.87
C VAL A 94 -12.15 -47.12 -15.78
N PHE A 95 -12.35 -47.65 -14.58
CA PHE A 95 -12.76 -46.87 -13.41
C PHE A 95 -11.73 -45.77 -13.08
N LEU A 96 -10.44 -46.12 -13.00
CA LEU A 96 -9.37 -45.16 -12.71
C LEU A 96 -9.30 -44.03 -13.76
N VAL A 97 -9.39 -44.37 -15.05
CA VAL A 97 -9.39 -43.39 -16.14
C VAL A 97 -10.62 -42.48 -16.06
N ALA A 98 -11.82 -43.04 -15.85
CA ALA A 98 -13.04 -42.26 -15.68
C ALA A 98 -12.94 -41.29 -14.49
N VAL A 99 -12.31 -41.71 -13.39
CA VAL A 99 -12.04 -40.86 -12.22
C VAL A 99 -11.06 -39.74 -12.55
N ILE A 100 -9.97 -40.00 -13.28
CA ILE A 100 -8.98 -38.99 -13.68
C ILE A 100 -9.63 -37.93 -14.57
N ILE A 101 -10.37 -38.34 -15.60
CA ILE A 101 -11.04 -37.43 -16.53
C ILE A 101 -12.10 -36.60 -15.77
N ASN A 102 -12.94 -37.22 -14.95
CA ASN A 102 -13.92 -36.51 -14.12
C ASN A 102 -13.23 -35.52 -13.15
N SER A 103 -12.08 -35.89 -12.59
CA SER A 103 -11.30 -35.02 -11.70
C SER A 103 -10.73 -33.80 -12.44
N GLU A 104 -10.27 -33.97 -13.68
CA GLU A 104 -9.76 -32.85 -14.50
C GLU A 104 -10.89 -31.92 -14.95
N PHE A 105 -12.07 -32.45 -15.31
CA PHE A 105 -13.26 -31.64 -15.55
C PHE A 105 -13.63 -30.83 -14.30
N LYS A 106 -13.69 -31.47 -13.12
CA LYS A 106 -13.96 -30.79 -11.85
C LYS A 106 -12.93 -29.69 -11.57
N LYS A 107 -11.65 -29.95 -11.79
CA LYS A 107 -10.58 -28.94 -11.65
C LYS A 107 -10.79 -27.77 -12.61
N THR A 108 -11.05 -28.05 -13.88
CA THR A 108 -11.23 -27.04 -14.93
C THR A 108 -12.45 -26.17 -14.66
N ILE A 109 -13.62 -26.78 -14.41
CA ILE A 109 -14.87 -26.09 -14.09
C ILE A 109 -14.69 -25.19 -12.87
N ASN A 110 -14.10 -25.71 -11.79
CA ASN A 110 -13.92 -24.93 -10.58
C ASN A 110 -12.89 -23.80 -10.73
N THR A 111 -11.84 -24.01 -11.52
CA THR A 111 -10.84 -22.97 -11.81
C THR A 111 -11.42 -21.87 -12.69
N GLN A 112 -12.20 -22.23 -13.73
CA GLN A 112 -12.90 -21.27 -14.57
C GLN A 112 -13.98 -20.50 -13.79
N LYS A 113 -14.76 -21.19 -12.95
CA LYS A 113 -15.72 -20.57 -12.02
C LYS A 113 -15.02 -19.57 -11.08
N GLY A 114 -13.87 -19.95 -10.52
CA GLY A 114 -13.05 -19.06 -9.68
C GLY A 114 -12.56 -17.83 -10.45
N ARG A 115 -12.01 -18.01 -11.66
CA ARG A 115 -11.56 -16.90 -12.52
C ARG A 115 -12.69 -15.92 -12.85
N MET A 116 -13.85 -16.45 -13.24
CA MET A 116 -15.03 -15.64 -13.54
C MET A 116 -15.49 -14.85 -12.31
N GLY A 117 -15.58 -15.52 -11.15
CA GLY A 117 -15.97 -14.87 -9.88
C GLY A 117 -15.01 -13.74 -9.48
N GLU A 118 -13.70 -13.98 -9.57
CA GLU A 118 -12.69 -12.95 -9.29
C GLU A 118 -12.71 -11.80 -10.30
N ARG A 119 -13.01 -12.06 -11.58
CA ARG A 119 -13.16 -10.98 -12.57
C ARG A 119 -14.36 -10.11 -12.27
N MET A 120 -15.49 -10.71 -11.92
CA MET A 120 -16.70 -9.97 -11.52
C MET A 120 -16.45 -9.17 -10.24
N LEU A 121 -15.72 -9.74 -9.28
CA LEU A 121 -15.32 -9.03 -8.07
C LEU A 121 -14.39 -7.84 -8.38
N ARG A 122 -13.39 -8.04 -9.25
CA ARG A 122 -12.50 -6.96 -9.71
C ARG A 122 -13.29 -5.82 -10.35
N ARG A 123 -14.25 -6.16 -11.23
CA ARG A 123 -15.15 -5.18 -11.86
C ARG A 123 -15.96 -4.42 -10.83
N MET A 124 -16.65 -5.12 -9.94
CA MET A 124 -17.49 -4.51 -8.92
C MET A 124 -16.69 -3.57 -8.01
N ARG A 125 -15.51 -4.00 -7.54
CA ARG A 125 -14.62 -3.16 -6.73
C ARG A 125 -14.15 -1.92 -7.48
N PHE A 126 -13.83 -2.05 -8.76
CA PHE A 126 -13.48 -0.91 -9.60
C PHE A 126 -14.66 0.04 -9.78
N GLU A 127 -15.86 -0.46 -10.09
CA GLU A 127 -17.07 0.37 -10.26
C GLU A 127 -17.45 1.11 -8.98
N LEU A 128 -17.28 0.49 -7.81
CA LEU A 128 -17.50 1.14 -6.51
C LEU A 128 -16.45 2.22 -6.24
N TYR A 129 -15.17 1.94 -6.52
CA TYR A 129 -14.11 2.95 -6.39
C TYR A 129 -14.29 4.13 -7.36
N ASP A 130 -14.62 3.85 -8.62
CA ASP A 130 -14.87 4.89 -9.64
C ASP A 130 -16.02 5.82 -9.24
N ARG A 131 -17.01 5.30 -8.50
CA ARG A 131 -18.09 6.10 -7.91
C ARG A 131 -17.63 7.01 -6.78
N ILE A 132 -16.71 6.55 -5.92
CA ILE A 132 -16.12 7.40 -4.85
C ILE A 132 -15.49 8.65 -5.48
N LEU A 133 -14.77 8.49 -6.59
CA LEU A 133 -14.18 9.60 -7.34
C LEU A 133 -15.22 10.56 -7.95
N ARG A 134 -16.52 10.30 -7.82
CA ARG A 134 -17.61 11.11 -8.38
C ARG A 134 -18.60 11.60 -7.32
N PHE A 135 -18.41 11.20 -6.06
CA PHE A 135 -19.26 11.67 -4.98
C PHE A 135 -19.05 13.17 -4.75
N PRO A 136 -20.10 13.92 -4.41
CA PRO A 136 -19.93 15.32 -4.04
C PRO A 136 -19.09 15.40 -2.73
N PRO A 137 -18.15 16.35 -2.61
CA PRO A 137 -17.30 16.49 -1.41
C PRO A 137 -18.09 16.57 -0.08
N ALA A 138 -19.28 17.15 -0.10
CA ALA A 138 -20.17 17.24 1.07
C ALA A 138 -20.62 15.87 1.62
N HIS A 139 -20.69 14.83 0.77
CA HIS A 139 -21.07 13.49 1.20
C HIS A 139 -20.02 12.85 2.12
N PHE A 140 -18.74 13.11 1.90
CA PHE A 140 -17.64 12.57 2.72
C PHE A 140 -17.59 13.17 4.13
N ARG A 141 -18.26 14.30 4.37
CA ARG A 141 -18.45 14.81 5.74
C ARG A 141 -19.47 13.99 6.54
N LYS A 142 -20.33 13.22 5.87
CA LYS A 142 -21.44 12.44 6.47
C LYS A 142 -21.10 10.97 6.67
N VAL A 143 -20.11 10.43 5.96
CA VAL A 143 -19.76 9.00 5.97
C VAL A 143 -18.31 8.82 6.39
N LYS A 144 -18.04 7.86 7.28
CA LYS A 144 -16.66 7.54 7.68
C LYS A 144 -15.92 6.85 6.53
N GLN A 145 -14.72 7.32 6.21
CA GLN A 145 -13.94 6.83 5.08
C GLN A 145 -13.51 5.37 5.25
N ALA A 146 -13.22 4.97 6.49
CA ALA A 146 -12.94 3.57 6.83
C ALA A 146 -14.13 2.64 6.50
N GLU A 147 -15.36 3.13 6.63
CA GLU A 147 -16.58 2.40 6.33
C GLU A 147 -16.69 2.13 4.82
N LEU A 148 -16.46 3.13 3.97
CA LEU A 148 -16.39 3.01 2.51
C LEU A 148 -15.31 1.99 2.08
N ALA A 149 -14.15 2.04 2.72
CA ALA A 149 -13.06 1.09 2.46
C ALA A 149 -13.43 -0.35 2.86
N THR A 150 -14.09 -0.53 4.01
CA THR A 150 -14.58 -1.85 4.44
C THR A 150 -15.74 -2.35 3.58
N MET A 151 -16.59 -1.48 3.03
CA MET A 151 -17.64 -1.91 2.10
C MET A 151 -17.03 -2.50 0.82
N ILE A 152 -16.08 -1.81 0.18
CA ILE A 152 -15.42 -2.32 -1.04
C ILE A 152 -14.58 -3.60 -0.76
N LYS A 153 -13.97 -3.68 0.43
CA LYS A 153 -13.14 -4.82 0.83
C LYS A 153 -13.96 -5.98 1.39
N ASP A 154 -14.55 -5.78 2.56
CA ASP A 154 -15.09 -6.77 3.50
C ASP A 154 -16.58 -7.07 3.30
N GLU A 155 -17.40 -6.17 2.76
CA GLU A 155 -18.81 -6.51 2.51
C GLU A 155 -19.02 -7.27 1.21
N VAL A 156 -18.14 -7.02 0.23
CA VAL A 156 -18.11 -7.75 -1.05
C VAL A 156 -17.29 -9.05 -0.96
N GLU A 157 -16.51 -9.29 0.11
CA GLU A 157 -15.70 -10.52 0.29
C GLU A 157 -16.48 -11.78 0.76
N PRO A 158 -17.50 -11.70 1.65
CA PRO A 158 -18.37 -12.79 2.09
C PRO A 158 -19.14 -13.47 0.96
N LEU A 159 -19.20 -12.83 -0.22
CA LEU A 159 -19.56 -13.47 -1.49
C LEU A 159 -18.72 -14.74 -1.78
N GLY A 160 -17.59 -14.94 -1.10
CA GLY A 160 -16.59 -15.95 -1.43
C GLY A 160 -16.39 -17.13 -0.46
N GLY A 161 -16.97 -17.19 0.75
CA GLY A 161 -16.62 -18.33 1.61
C GLY A 161 -17.12 -18.30 3.04
N PHE A 162 -18.33 -18.84 3.22
CA PHE A 162 -18.84 -19.55 4.39
C PHE A 162 -17.75 -20.16 5.28
N ILE A 163 -17.59 -19.63 6.49
CA ILE A 163 -16.55 -20.00 7.49
C ILE A 163 -17.02 -21.17 8.40
N GLY A 164 -18.17 -21.79 8.13
CA GLY A 164 -18.79 -22.80 8.99
C GLY A 164 -18.16 -24.20 9.00
N ASP A 165 -17.37 -24.59 7.99
CA ASP A 165 -16.99 -26.01 7.81
C ASP A 165 -15.63 -26.39 8.40
N ALA A 166 -14.86 -25.43 8.91
CA ALA A 166 -13.42 -25.60 9.12
C ALA A 166 -13.02 -26.61 10.21
N PHE A 167 -13.90 -26.88 11.19
CA PHE A 167 -13.55 -27.68 12.37
C PHE A 167 -14.45 -28.89 12.59
N VAL A 168 -15.75 -28.78 12.31
CA VAL A 168 -16.70 -29.90 12.47
C VAL A 168 -16.41 -31.00 11.42
N GLN A 169 -16.11 -30.59 10.18
CA GLN A 169 -15.99 -31.53 9.07
C GLN A 169 -14.71 -32.38 9.11
N PRO A 170 -13.51 -31.86 9.43
CA PRO A 170 -12.32 -32.69 9.59
C PRO A 170 -12.42 -33.66 10.78
N MET A 171 -13.09 -33.26 11.87
CA MET A 171 -13.28 -34.10 13.04
C MET A 171 -14.28 -35.22 12.77
N PHE A 172 -15.36 -34.91 12.04
CA PHE A 172 -16.33 -35.89 11.56
C PHE A 172 -15.73 -36.88 10.54
N LEU A 173 -14.99 -36.37 9.53
CA LEU A 173 -14.30 -37.19 8.53
C LEU A 173 -13.16 -38.04 9.15
N GLY A 174 -12.44 -37.49 10.13
CA GLY A 174 -11.40 -38.21 10.86
C GLY A 174 -11.98 -39.34 11.72
N GLY A 175 -13.10 -39.11 12.40
CA GLY A 175 -13.83 -40.13 13.15
C GLY A 175 -14.38 -41.23 12.24
N GLN A 176 -14.98 -40.86 11.09
CA GLN A 176 -15.44 -41.82 10.09
C GLN A 176 -14.27 -42.65 9.52
N ALA A 177 -13.14 -42.03 9.22
CA ALA A 177 -11.94 -42.73 8.74
C ALA A 177 -11.39 -43.71 9.79
N LEU A 178 -11.30 -43.32 11.06
CA LEU A 178 -10.86 -44.18 12.16
C LEU A 178 -11.80 -45.38 12.36
N THR A 179 -13.11 -45.15 12.35
CA THR A 179 -14.12 -46.22 12.44
C THR A 179 -14.05 -47.16 11.24
N ALA A 180 -13.88 -46.62 10.02
CA ALA A 180 -13.71 -47.41 8.82
C ALA A 180 -12.41 -48.24 8.83
N ILE A 181 -11.29 -47.66 9.26
CA ILE A 181 -10.01 -48.37 9.42
C ILE A 181 -10.15 -49.49 10.46
N ALA A 182 -10.73 -49.22 11.63
CA ALA A 182 -10.94 -50.22 12.67
C ALA A 182 -11.84 -51.38 12.20
N PHE A 183 -12.89 -51.06 11.44
CA PHE A 183 -13.78 -52.06 10.84
C PHE A 183 -13.08 -52.91 9.77
N ILE A 184 -12.26 -52.31 8.90
CA ILE A 184 -11.46 -53.03 7.89
C ILE A 184 -10.38 -53.92 8.57
N MET A 185 -9.77 -53.43 9.65
CA MET A 185 -8.81 -54.18 10.46
C MET A 185 -9.41 -55.42 11.11
N MET A 186 -10.68 -55.36 11.53
CA MET A 186 -11.41 -56.53 12.05
C MET A 186 -11.68 -57.60 10.98
N GLN A 187 -11.75 -57.23 9.69
CA GLN A 187 -12.08 -58.16 8.60
C GLN A 187 -10.85 -58.73 7.88
N ASN A 188 -9.82 -57.92 7.60
CA ASN A 188 -8.62 -58.38 6.91
C ASN A 188 -7.39 -57.48 7.15
N LEU A 189 -6.32 -58.05 7.72
CA LEU A 189 -5.09 -57.32 8.08
C LEU A 189 -4.30 -56.83 6.86
N LEU A 190 -4.32 -57.57 5.75
CA LEU A 190 -3.52 -57.26 4.55
C LEU A 190 -4.13 -56.12 3.74
N LEU A 191 -5.46 -56.07 3.61
CA LEU A 191 -6.17 -54.92 3.02
C LEU A 191 -6.01 -53.65 3.88
N SER A 192 -5.96 -53.81 5.20
CA SER A 192 -5.72 -52.71 6.13
C SER A 192 -4.34 -52.06 5.93
N LEU A 193 -3.29 -52.86 5.73
CA LEU A 193 -1.95 -52.37 5.43
C LEU A 193 -1.90 -51.52 4.14
N VAL A 194 -2.66 -51.92 3.10
CA VAL A 194 -2.75 -51.14 1.85
C VAL A 194 -3.47 -49.80 2.07
N VAL A 195 -4.59 -49.80 2.81
CA VAL A 195 -5.32 -48.56 3.15
C VAL A 195 -4.44 -47.62 3.99
N ILE A 196 -3.73 -48.14 4.99
CA ILE A 196 -2.79 -47.39 5.82
C ILE A 196 -1.65 -46.81 4.98
N ALA A 197 -1.07 -47.59 4.06
CA ALA A 197 -0.01 -47.12 3.16
C ALA A 197 -0.50 -45.97 2.27
N LEU A 198 -1.70 -46.09 1.68
CA LEU A 198 -2.30 -45.03 0.86
C LEU A 198 -2.60 -43.77 1.67
N LEU A 199 -3.09 -43.90 2.91
CA LEU A 199 -3.29 -42.78 3.82
C LEU A 199 -1.96 -42.14 4.26
N GLY A 200 -0.91 -42.92 4.46
CA GLY A 200 0.45 -42.42 4.72
C GLY A 200 0.96 -41.56 3.57
N VAL A 201 0.75 -41.99 2.32
CA VAL A 201 1.03 -41.20 1.12
C VAL A 201 0.22 -39.89 1.11
N GLN A 202 -1.06 -39.92 1.50
CA GLN A 202 -1.89 -38.70 1.65
C GLN A 202 -1.30 -37.73 2.68
N MET A 203 -0.91 -38.23 3.86
CA MET A 203 -0.33 -37.41 4.93
C MET A 203 0.98 -36.73 4.51
N VAL A 204 1.73 -37.31 3.56
CA VAL A 204 3.01 -36.76 3.10
C VAL A 204 2.84 -35.80 1.90
N ILE A 205 1.95 -36.12 0.96
CA ILE A 205 1.76 -35.33 -0.27
C ILE A 205 0.88 -34.09 -0.02
N VAL A 206 -0.24 -34.24 0.69
CA VAL A 206 -1.23 -33.15 0.87
C VAL A 206 -0.63 -31.91 1.53
N PRO A 207 0.17 -32.01 2.62
CA PRO A 207 0.80 -30.83 3.23
C PRO A 207 1.80 -30.14 2.28
N ARG A 208 2.54 -30.89 1.46
CA ARG A 208 3.49 -30.32 0.48
C ARG A 208 2.75 -29.51 -0.59
N LEU A 209 1.64 -30.02 -1.11
CA LEU A 209 0.80 -29.31 -2.09
C LEU A 209 0.10 -28.09 -1.48
N ARG A 210 -0.13 -28.07 -0.15
CA ARG A 210 -0.80 -26.98 0.55
C ARG A 210 0.12 -25.79 0.89
N LYS A 211 1.44 -26.00 1.04
CA LYS A 211 2.39 -24.94 1.38
C LYS A 211 2.30 -23.69 0.47
N PRO A 212 2.30 -23.81 -0.88
CA PRO A 212 2.17 -22.65 -1.77
C PRO A 212 0.85 -21.89 -1.59
N VAL A 213 -0.25 -22.61 -1.31
CA VAL A 213 -1.58 -22.02 -1.09
C VAL A 213 -1.58 -21.14 0.18
N LEU A 214 -0.86 -21.54 1.23
CA LEU A 214 -0.74 -20.74 2.46
C LEU A 214 0.08 -19.47 2.24
N VAL A 215 1.14 -19.53 1.42
CA VAL A 215 1.95 -18.35 1.08
C VAL A 215 1.14 -17.35 0.26
N LEU A 216 0.48 -17.80 -0.80
CA LEU A 216 -0.41 -16.98 -1.62
C LEU A 216 -1.59 -16.43 -0.81
N GLY A 217 -2.11 -17.21 0.15
CA GLY A 217 -3.15 -16.76 1.08
C GLY A 217 -2.71 -15.59 1.95
N ARG A 218 -1.46 -15.61 2.46
CA ARG A 218 -0.86 -14.48 3.19
C ARG A 218 -0.63 -13.27 2.28
N GLN A 219 -0.07 -13.46 1.08
CA GLN A 219 0.13 -12.38 0.10
C GLN A 219 -1.18 -11.71 -0.29
N ARG A 220 -2.25 -12.49 -0.47
CA ARG A 220 -3.62 -12.00 -0.72
C ARG A 220 -4.11 -11.10 0.41
N GLN A 221 -3.92 -11.51 1.67
CA GLN A 221 -4.37 -10.73 2.83
C GLN A 221 -3.64 -9.40 2.94
N ILE A 222 -2.32 -9.40 2.75
CA ILE A 222 -1.50 -8.17 2.76
C ILE A 222 -1.93 -7.24 1.61
N SER A 223 -2.07 -7.78 0.39
CA SER A 223 -2.48 -6.99 -0.78
C SER A 223 -3.89 -6.40 -0.60
N ALA A 224 -4.82 -7.14 0.00
CA ALA A 224 -6.15 -6.64 0.31
C ALA A 224 -6.14 -5.52 1.36
N ARG A 225 -5.28 -5.60 2.39
CA ARG A 225 -5.10 -4.52 3.38
C ARG A 225 -4.53 -3.26 2.73
N LEU A 226 -3.53 -3.40 1.86
CA LEU A 226 -2.96 -2.28 1.11
C LEU A 226 -3.99 -1.62 0.19
N LEU A 227 -4.85 -2.41 -0.46
CA LEU A 227 -5.96 -1.89 -1.27
C LEU A 227 -6.94 -1.08 -0.42
N ALA A 228 -7.40 -1.61 0.71
CA ALA A 228 -8.33 -0.88 1.59
C ALA A 228 -7.71 0.40 2.17
N GLY A 229 -6.42 0.36 2.54
CA GLY A 229 -5.69 1.56 2.95
C GLY A 229 -5.68 2.62 1.87
N ARG A 230 -5.39 2.23 0.62
CA ARG A 230 -5.41 3.15 -0.52
C ARG A 230 -6.79 3.75 -0.79
N ILE A 231 -7.85 2.94 -0.69
CA ILE A 231 -9.24 3.41 -0.86
C ILE A 231 -9.59 4.46 0.20
N ALA A 232 -9.20 4.22 1.46
CA ALA A 232 -9.42 5.18 2.54
C ALA A 232 -8.65 6.49 2.30
N GLU A 233 -7.39 6.41 1.85
CA GLU A 233 -6.58 7.58 1.49
C GLU A 233 -7.19 8.39 0.35
N THR A 234 -7.70 7.73 -0.69
CA THR A 234 -8.40 8.39 -1.80
C THR A 234 -9.67 9.09 -1.31
N ALA A 235 -10.44 8.44 -0.42
CA ALA A 235 -11.65 9.03 0.16
C ALA A 235 -11.34 10.24 1.06
N ASP A 236 -10.27 10.18 1.87
CA ASP A 236 -9.82 11.31 2.69
C ASP A 236 -9.32 12.48 1.82
N GLY A 237 -8.59 12.18 0.75
CA GLY A 237 -7.99 13.16 -0.17
C GLY A 237 -8.85 13.52 -1.39
N VAL A 238 -10.14 13.19 -1.41
CA VAL A 238 -10.99 13.31 -2.62
C VAL A 238 -11.11 14.75 -3.10
N SER A 239 -11.18 15.71 -2.19
CA SER A 239 -11.22 17.14 -2.53
C SER A 239 -9.95 17.57 -3.27
N GLU A 240 -8.77 17.07 -2.87
CA GLU A 240 -7.51 17.33 -3.57
C GLU A 240 -7.53 16.71 -4.97
N ILE A 241 -8.05 15.49 -5.11
CA ILE A 241 -8.17 14.82 -6.41
C ILE A 241 -9.03 15.64 -7.38
N HIS A 242 -10.16 16.16 -6.90
CA HIS A 242 -11.07 16.98 -7.70
C HIS A 242 -10.47 18.34 -8.07
N VAL A 243 -9.90 19.07 -7.10
CA VAL A 243 -9.27 20.38 -7.31
C VAL A 243 -8.08 20.30 -8.27
N HIS A 244 -7.40 19.16 -8.30
CA HIS A 244 -6.26 18.91 -9.15
C HIS A 244 -6.57 18.04 -10.38
N GLY A 245 -7.84 17.68 -10.62
CA GLY A 245 -8.26 16.88 -11.77
C GLY A 245 -7.42 15.61 -12.00
N ALA A 246 -7.06 14.91 -10.92
CA ALA A 246 -6.15 13.76 -10.94
C ALA A 246 -6.89 12.40 -10.95
N SER A 247 -8.21 12.40 -11.14
CA SER A 247 -9.06 11.19 -11.07
C SER A 247 -8.61 10.07 -12.01
N ASN A 248 -8.10 10.40 -13.20
CA ASN A 248 -7.61 9.41 -14.16
C ASN A 248 -6.30 8.74 -13.73
N TYR A 249 -5.42 9.47 -13.04
CA TYR A 249 -4.23 8.88 -12.42
C TYR A 249 -4.62 7.92 -11.29
N GLU A 250 -5.59 8.30 -10.47
CA GLU A 250 -6.13 7.45 -9.40
C GLU A 250 -6.82 6.18 -9.94
N ARG A 251 -7.49 6.27 -11.10
CA ARG A 251 -8.02 5.10 -11.81
C ARG A 251 -6.92 4.18 -12.33
N ALA A 252 -5.79 4.71 -12.77
CA ALA A 252 -4.66 3.91 -13.23
C ALA A 252 -4.04 3.11 -12.07
N ASP A 253 -3.78 3.77 -10.93
CA ASP A 253 -3.23 3.12 -9.72
C ASP A 253 -4.16 2.03 -9.17
N ILE A 254 -5.46 2.31 -9.00
CA ILE A 254 -6.40 1.31 -8.46
C ILE A 254 -6.56 0.11 -9.42
N SER A 255 -6.57 0.35 -10.73
CA SER A 255 -6.72 -0.69 -11.75
C SER A 255 -5.54 -1.66 -11.72
N GLU A 256 -4.33 -1.12 -11.53
CA GLU A 256 -3.09 -1.88 -11.33
C GLU A 256 -3.16 -2.76 -10.07
N ARG A 257 -3.49 -2.16 -8.91
CA ARG A 257 -3.60 -2.87 -7.62
C ARG A 257 -4.63 -3.99 -7.65
N LEU A 258 -5.81 -3.73 -8.23
CA LEU A 258 -6.86 -4.72 -8.39
C LEU A 258 -6.43 -5.88 -9.29
N GLY A 259 -5.66 -5.59 -10.35
CA GLY A 259 -5.11 -6.62 -11.22
C GLY A 259 -4.04 -7.48 -10.55
N HIS A 260 -3.18 -6.87 -9.72
CA HIS A 260 -2.21 -7.61 -8.91
C HIS A 260 -2.90 -8.58 -7.93
N ILE A 261 -3.95 -8.12 -7.24
CA ILE A 261 -4.77 -8.96 -6.35
C ILE A 261 -5.46 -10.08 -7.13
N PHE A 262 -6.01 -9.78 -8.30
CA PHE A 262 -6.62 -10.78 -9.17
C PHE A 262 -5.62 -11.89 -9.54
N LYS A 263 -4.38 -11.53 -9.92
CA LYS A 263 -3.33 -12.50 -10.24
C LYS A 263 -3.01 -13.40 -9.04
N ILE A 264 -2.78 -12.82 -7.86
CA ILE A 264 -2.54 -13.60 -6.63
C ILE A 264 -3.69 -14.56 -6.33
N ARG A 265 -4.94 -14.08 -6.43
CA ARG A 265 -6.12 -14.92 -6.17
C ARG A 265 -6.28 -16.01 -7.22
N PHE A 266 -6.03 -15.72 -8.50
CA PHE A 266 -6.07 -16.71 -9.56
C PHE A 266 -5.01 -17.80 -9.37
N ASP A 267 -3.77 -17.41 -9.05
CA ASP A 267 -2.68 -18.35 -8.74
C ASP A 267 -3.02 -19.20 -7.51
N LEU A 268 -3.63 -18.59 -6.48
CA LEU A 268 -4.15 -19.30 -5.31
C LEU A 268 -5.20 -20.34 -5.71
N TYR A 269 -6.19 -19.96 -6.52
CA TYR A 269 -7.22 -20.88 -6.99
C TYR A 269 -6.63 -22.03 -7.80
N ASN A 270 -5.71 -21.75 -8.73
CA ASN A 270 -5.04 -22.76 -9.53
C ASN A 270 -4.29 -23.76 -8.63
N LYS A 271 -3.46 -23.28 -7.69
CA LYS A 271 -2.73 -24.16 -6.75
C LYS A 271 -3.68 -24.92 -5.81
N LYS A 272 -4.75 -24.28 -5.33
CA LYS A 272 -5.78 -24.90 -4.48
C LYS A 272 -6.50 -26.04 -5.20
N PHE A 273 -6.88 -25.85 -6.46
CA PHE A 273 -7.59 -26.88 -7.23
C PHE A 273 -6.66 -27.96 -7.77
N VAL A 274 -5.38 -27.68 -8.01
CA VAL A 274 -4.35 -28.72 -8.22
C VAL A 274 -4.19 -29.60 -6.97
N ALA A 275 -4.13 -29.00 -5.78
CA ALA A 275 -4.07 -29.76 -4.53
C ALA A 275 -5.33 -30.62 -4.33
N LYS A 276 -6.53 -30.06 -4.61
CA LYS A 276 -7.79 -30.82 -4.57
C LYS A 276 -7.85 -31.94 -5.60
N PHE A 277 -7.32 -31.73 -6.80
CA PHE A 277 -7.25 -32.74 -7.85
C PHE A 277 -6.45 -33.96 -7.39
N TRP A 278 -5.24 -33.74 -6.86
CA TRP A 278 -4.41 -34.81 -6.31
C TRP A 278 -5.04 -35.48 -5.09
N ASN A 279 -5.66 -34.71 -4.21
CA ASN A 279 -6.40 -35.26 -3.08
C ASN A 279 -7.53 -36.19 -3.56
N ASN A 280 -8.31 -35.77 -4.57
CA ASN A 280 -9.41 -36.56 -5.10
C ASN A 280 -8.93 -37.85 -5.79
N ILE A 281 -7.85 -37.78 -6.59
CA ILE A 281 -7.23 -38.98 -7.19
C ILE A 281 -6.80 -39.96 -6.09
N LEU A 282 -6.14 -39.45 -5.06
CA LEU A 282 -5.59 -40.28 -4.00
C LEU A 282 -6.67 -40.87 -3.08
N SER A 283 -7.80 -40.18 -2.89
CA SER A 283 -8.99 -40.73 -2.23
C SER A 283 -9.62 -41.86 -3.04
N GLN A 284 -9.63 -41.75 -4.38
CA GLN A 284 -10.21 -42.78 -5.27
C GLN A 284 -9.25 -43.94 -5.55
N ALA A 285 -7.96 -43.79 -5.26
CA ALA A 285 -6.98 -44.87 -5.30
C ALA A 285 -7.32 -45.99 -4.31
N THR A 286 -7.95 -45.65 -3.17
CA THR A 286 -8.34 -46.62 -2.15
C THR A 286 -9.42 -47.59 -2.65
N PRO A 287 -10.59 -47.16 -3.18
CA PRO A 287 -11.53 -48.06 -3.85
C PRO A 287 -10.91 -48.84 -5.01
N PHE A 288 -10.06 -48.21 -5.83
CA PHE A 288 -9.37 -48.89 -6.93
C PHE A 288 -8.52 -50.06 -6.42
N ALA A 289 -7.71 -49.84 -5.36
CA ALA A 289 -6.89 -50.88 -4.75
C ALA A 289 -7.75 -51.99 -4.12
N ILE A 290 -8.85 -51.63 -3.46
CA ILE A 290 -9.81 -52.60 -2.88
C ILE A 290 -10.45 -53.45 -3.99
N TYR A 291 -10.87 -52.86 -5.11
CA TYR A 291 -11.43 -53.59 -6.24
C TYR A 291 -10.41 -54.54 -6.87
N LEU A 292 -9.20 -54.06 -7.14
CA LEU A 292 -8.17 -54.84 -7.82
C LEU A 292 -7.62 -55.97 -6.93
N LEU A 293 -7.17 -55.65 -5.72
CA LEU A 293 -6.54 -56.60 -4.80
C LEU A 293 -7.57 -57.46 -4.08
N GLY A 294 -8.63 -56.84 -3.55
CA GLY A 294 -9.72 -57.56 -2.89
C GLY A 294 -10.46 -58.48 -3.87
N GLY A 295 -10.68 -58.02 -5.11
CA GLY A 295 -11.23 -58.85 -6.18
C GLY A 295 -10.30 -60.01 -6.57
N TYR A 296 -9.00 -59.77 -6.72
CA TYR A 296 -8.02 -60.83 -7.00
C TYR A 296 -8.00 -61.91 -5.91
N PHE A 297 -8.05 -61.51 -4.63
CA PHE A 297 -8.08 -62.46 -3.52
C PHE A 297 -9.41 -63.19 -3.37
N ALA A 298 -10.53 -62.56 -3.73
CA ALA A 298 -11.83 -63.22 -3.80
C ALA A 298 -11.86 -64.29 -4.92
N ILE A 299 -11.35 -63.97 -6.13
CA ILE A 299 -11.30 -64.92 -7.26
C ILE A 299 -10.35 -66.09 -6.97
N THR A 300 -9.23 -65.85 -6.28
CA THR A 300 -8.29 -66.91 -5.90
C THR A 300 -8.73 -67.72 -4.67
N GLY A 301 -9.93 -67.47 -4.13
CA GLY A 301 -10.52 -68.21 -3.01
C GLY A 301 -9.89 -67.90 -1.64
N LYS A 302 -9.08 -66.84 -1.54
CA LYS A 302 -8.38 -66.44 -0.31
C LYS A 302 -9.20 -65.50 0.58
N MET A 303 -10.37 -65.04 0.13
CA MET A 303 -11.23 -64.10 0.86
C MET A 303 -12.71 -64.25 0.47
N ASP A 304 -13.63 -64.01 1.41
CA ASP A 304 -15.07 -64.05 1.16
C ASP A 304 -15.55 -62.82 0.36
N VAL A 305 -16.43 -63.06 -0.61
CA VAL A 305 -17.03 -62.06 -1.49
C VAL A 305 -17.90 -61.08 -0.70
N GLY A 306 -18.52 -61.55 0.39
CA GLY A 306 -19.31 -60.73 1.32
C GLY A 306 -18.49 -59.64 2.03
N ALA A 307 -17.23 -59.94 2.40
CA ALA A 307 -16.35 -58.99 3.07
C ALA A 307 -15.95 -57.80 2.17
N VAL A 308 -15.67 -58.07 0.88
CA VAL A 308 -15.35 -57.01 -0.10
C VAL A 308 -16.55 -56.07 -0.31
N VAL A 309 -17.75 -56.63 -0.44
CA VAL A 309 -18.99 -55.86 -0.65
C VAL A 309 -19.37 -55.06 0.61
N GLY A 310 -19.14 -55.59 1.80
CA GLY A 310 -19.35 -54.90 3.08
C GLY A 310 -18.46 -53.67 3.25
N VAL A 311 -17.17 -53.78 2.93
CA VAL A 311 -16.22 -52.65 2.94
C VAL A 311 -16.60 -51.57 1.92
N LEU A 312 -17.18 -51.96 0.78
CA LEU A 312 -17.61 -51.05 -0.28
C LEU A 312 -18.89 -50.28 0.05
N LEU A 313 -19.81 -50.87 0.82
CA LEU A 313 -21.04 -50.22 1.25
C LEU A 313 -20.79 -49.17 2.35
N ALA A 314 -19.81 -49.40 3.23
CA ALA A 314 -19.38 -48.42 4.23
C ALA A 314 -18.77 -47.14 3.61
N TYR A 315 -18.34 -47.20 2.35
CA TYR A 315 -17.80 -46.05 1.60
C TYR A 315 -18.90 -45.16 0.97
N LYS A 316 -20.16 -45.60 0.96
CA LYS A 316 -21.27 -44.99 0.18
C LYS A 316 -22.04 -43.87 0.91
N ASP A 317 -21.73 -43.57 2.18
CA ASP A 317 -22.44 -42.55 2.95
C ASP A 317 -22.04 -41.13 2.50
N LEU A 318 -22.59 -40.73 1.35
CA LEU A 318 -22.41 -39.42 0.74
C LEU A 318 -23.40 -38.41 1.37
N PRO A 319 -22.98 -37.18 1.70
CA PRO A 319 -23.89 -36.13 2.11
C PRO A 319 -25.00 -35.86 1.07
N SER A 320 -26.20 -35.53 1.55
CA SER A 320 -27.40 -35.35 0.72
C SER A 320 -27.35 -34.06 -0.12
N PRO A 321 -27.49 -34.13 -1.46
CA PRO A 321 -27.49 -32.95 -2.35
C PRO A 321 -28.56 -31.90 -2.04
N ILE A 322 -29.62 -32.29 -1.35
CA ILE A 322 -30.74 -31.41 -0.99
C ILE A 322 -30.29 -30.36 0.04
N LYS A 323 -29.43 -30.73 0.99
CA LYS A 323 -28.93 -29.82 2.03
C LYS A 323 -28.08 -28.71 1.41
N GLU A 324 -27.19 -29.05 0.48
CA GLU A 324 -26.35 -28.08 -0.23
C GLU A 324 -27.16 -27.09 -1.06
N LEU A 325 -28.31 -27.51 -1.60
CA LEU A 325 -29.21 -26.63 -2.36
C LEU A 325 -29.93 -25.62 -1.46
N ILE A 326 -30.32 -26.03 -0.25
CA ILE A 326 -30.93 -25.14 0.75
C ILE A 326 -29.90 -24.14 1.26
N ASP A 327 -28.70 -24.60 1.60
CA ASP A 327 -27.60 -23.74 2.07
C ASP A 327 -27.19 -22.73 0.98
N TRP A 328 -27.21 -23.14 -0.29
CA TRP A 328 -26.99 -22.25 -1.43
C TRP A 328 -28.07 -21.17 -1.57
N ASP A 329 -29.36 -21.52 -1.43
CA ASP A 329 -30.44 -20.53 -1.55
C ASP A 329 -30.43 -19.53 -0.39
N GLN A 330 -30.11 -19.97 0.83
CA GLN A 330 -29.91 -19.06 1.97
C GLN A 330 -28.74 -18.12 1.73
N GLN A 331 -27.59 -18.65 1.31
CA GLN A 331 -26.43 -17.84 0.97
C GLN A 331 -26.74 -16.83 -0.16
N ARG A 332 -27.53 -17.24 -1.15
CA ARG A 332 -27.98 -16.38 -2.24
C ARG A 332 -28.79 -15.18 -1.73
N GLN A 333 -29.72 -15.41 -0.80
CA GLN A 333 -30.58 -14.37 -0.23
C GLN A 333 -29.76 -13.37 0.60
N ASP A 334 -28.87 -13.85 1.47
CA ASP A 334 -27.99 -13.01 2.29
C ASP A 334 -27.09 -12.10 1.44
N VAL A 335 -26.55 -12.66 0.36
CA VAL A 335 -25.68 -11.97 -0.58
C VAL A 335 -26.42 -10.87 -1.35
N GLN A 336 -27.68 -11.12 -1.74
CA GLN A 336 -28.50 -10.12 -2.43
C GLN A 336 -28.79 -8.92 -1.52
N ILE A 337 -29.10 -9.14 -0.23
CA ILE A 337 -29.35 -8.06 0.75
C ILE A 337 -28.09 -7.20 0.92
N LYS A 338 -26.93 -7.82 1.12
CA LYS A 338 -25.64 -7.10 1.24
C LYS A 338 -25.31 -6.30 -0.02
N TYR A 339 -25.59 -6.86 -1.20
CA TYR A 339 -25.39 -6.15 -2.46
C TYR A 339 -26.28 -4.91 -2.54
N GLU A 340 -27.57 -5.01 -2.19
CA GLU A 340 -28.48 -3.86 -2.18
C GLU A 340 -28.01 -2.75 -1.23
N GLN A 341 -27.58 -3.11 -0.01
CA GLN A 341 -27.02 -2.17 0.97
C GLN A 341 -25.80 -1.42 0.42
N VAL A 342 -24.84 -2.13 -0.17
CA VAL A 342 -23.65 -1.51 -0.81
C VAL A 342 -24.08 -0.62 -1.97
N ILE A 343 -25.03 -1.04 -2.80
CA ILE A 343 -25.46 -0.27 -3.97
C ILE A 343 -26.16 1.04 -3.58
N ASP A 344 -26.98 1.05 -2.53
CA ASP A 344 -27.67 2.25 -2.08
C ASP A 344 -26.68 3.26 -1.47
N GLN A 345 -25.65 2.79 -0.73
CA GLN A 345 -24.60 3.66 -0.18
C GLN A 345 -23.71 4.28 -1.27
N PHE A 346 -23.54 3.60 -2.42
CA PHE A 346 -22.72 4.06 -3.54
C PHE A 346 -23.50 4.77 -4.66
N GLN A 347 -24.69 5.28 -4.33
CA GLN A 347 -25.53 6.12 -5.19
C GLN A 347 -26.03 7.39 -4.50
N PRO A 348 -25.14 8.22 -3.92
CA PRO A 348 -25.58 9.49 -3.35
C PRO A 348 -26.14 10.44 -4.41
N GLU A 349 -27.05 11.32 -3.98
CA GLU A 349 -27.56 12.39 -4.84
C GLU A 349 -26.45 13.38 -5.21
N GLY A 350 -26.52 13.98 -6.39
CA GLY A 350 -25.55 14.98 -6.84
C GLY A 350 -24.18 14.44 -7.27
N MET A 351 -24.06 13.14 -7.57
CA MET A 351 -22.85 12.59 -8.17
C MET A 351 -22.47 13.29 -9.48
N MET A 352 -21.18 13.54 -9.65
CA MET A 352 -20.64 14.07 -10.90
C MET A 352 -20.93 13.11 -12.07
N PRO A 353 -21.39 13.59 -13.24
CA PRO A 353 -21.54 12.76 -14.43
C PRO A 353 -20.20 12.15 -14.87
N PRO A 354 -20.16 10.90 -15.37
CA PRO A 354 -18.91 10.26 -15.77
C PRO A 354 -18.21 11.00 -16.92
N GLU A 355 -18.95 11.67 -17.79
CA GLU A 355 -18.44 12.37 -18.97
C GLU A 355 -17.52 13.54 -18.58
N LEU A 356 -17.74 14.13 -17.40
CA LEU A 356 -16.92 15.23 -16.89
C LEU A 356 -15.52 14.77 -16.44
N GLN A 357 -15.31 13.47 -16.26
CA GLN A 357 -14.02 12.87 -15.90
C GLN A 357 -13.41 12.03 -17.03
N ALA A 358 -13.91 12.19 -18.26
CA ALA A 358 -13.35 11.54 -19.43
C ALA A 358 -11.86 11.88 -19.60
N LEU A 359 -11.11 10.96 -20.22
CA LEU A 359 -9.72 11.22 -20.59
C LEU A 359 -9.67 12.38 -21.60
N PRO A 360 -8.78 13.37 -21.40
CA PRO A 360 -8.65 14.48 -22.33
C PRO A 360 -7.94 14.06 -23.62
N ASP A 361 -8.44 14.56 -24.75
CA ASP A 361 -7.90 14.29 -26.10
C ASP A 361 -6.72 15.19 -26.49
N GLY A 362 -6.21 16.02 -25.57
CA GLY A 362 -5.15 17.00 -25.85
C GLY A 362 -4.81 17.91 -24.66
N PRO A 363 -4.07 19.00 -24.89
CA PRO A 363 -3.80 20.01 -23.87
C PRO A 363 -5.10 20.67 -23.41
N PRO A 364 -5.18 21.14 -22.15
CA PRO A 364 -6.41 21.69 -21.60
C PRO A 364 -6.82 22.98 -22.33
N PRO A 365 -8.11 23.17 -22.69
CA PRO A 365 -8.60 24.45 -23.20
C PRO A 365 -8.47 25.57 -22.15
N SER A 366 -8.71 26.81 -22.56
CA SER A 366 -8.87 27.93 -21.62
C SER A 366 -10.12 27.74 -20.76
N LEU A 367 -10.12 28.24 -19.52
CA LEU A 367 -11.26 28.16 -18.60
C LEU A 367 -12.42 29.08 -19.04
N GLY A 368 -12.09 30.22 -19.65
CA GLY A 368 -13.00 31.29 -20.02
C GLY A 368 -12.54 32.62 -19.42
N HIS A 369 -13.32 33.69 -19.59
CA HIS A 369 -12.94 35.06 -19.25
C HIS A 369 -13.80 35.69 -18.15
N GLU A 370 -15.08 35.33 -18.02
CA GLU A 370 -15.99 35.98 -17.08
C GLU A 370 -16.88 34.98 -16.34
N PHE A 371 -16.83 35.03 -15.00
CA PHE A 371 -17.77 34.39 -14.10
C PHE A 371 -19.00 35.26 -13.86
N VAL A 372 -20.18 34.67 -14.01
CA VAL A 372 -21.48 35.29 -13.67
C VAL A 372 -22.22 34.40 -12.68
N LEU A 373 -22.38 34.89 -11.45
CA LEU A 373 -23.18 34.29 -10.40
C LEU A 373 -24.55 34.99 -10.39
N SER A 374 -25.63 34.23 -10.54
CA SER A 374 -27.00 34.75 -10.53
C SER A 374 -27.80 34.11 -9.41
N SER A 375 -28.17 34.92 -8.41
CA SER A 375 -28.96 34.54 -7.23
C SER A 375 -28.50 33.26 -6.54
N VAL A 376 -27.17 33.10 -6.41
CA VAL A 376 -26.55 31.90 -5.84
C VAL A 376 -26.85 31.80 -4.35
N THR A 377 -27.46 30.69 -3.94
CA THR A 377 -27.78 30.39 -2.54
C THR A 377 -27.19 29.04 -2.18
N VAL A 378 -26.54 28.96 -1.01
CA VAL A 378 -25.99 27.72 -0.44
C VAL A 378 -26.60 27.55 0.94
N SER A 379 -27.25 26.41 1.16
CA SER A 379 -27.87 26.07 2.44
C SER A 379 -27.32 24.75 2.96
N ASP A 380 -27.00 24.70 4.25
CA ASP A 380 -26.65 23.45 4.94
C ASP A 380 -27.93 22.71 5.36
N ASP A 381 -28.13 21.51 4.81
CA ASP A 381 -29.32 20.65 4.95
C ASP A 381 -30.66 21.43 4.85
N GLY A 382 -30.69 22.50 4.04
CA GLY A 382 -31.85 23.37 3.83
C GLY A 382 -32.25 24.27 5.00
N ARG A 383 -31.52 24.27 6.12
CA ARG A 383 -31.89 24.99 7.35
C ARG A 383 -31.17 26.32 7.51
N VAL A 384 -29.86 26.36 7.26
CA VAL A 384 -29.03 27.56 7.46
C VAL A 384 -28.46 28.00 6.11
N LYS A 385 -28.84 29.20 5.67
CA LYS A 385 -28.27 29.82 4.47
C LYS A 385 -26.87 30.34 4.79
N GLN A 386 -25.87 29.73 4.17
CA GLN A 386 -24.49 30.17 4.23
C GLN A 386 -24.18 31.24 3.18
N LEU A 387 -24.81 31.12 2.01
CA LEU A 387 -24.89 32.17 0.99
C LEU A 387 -26.37 32.44 0.68
N ASP A 388 -26.74 33.70 0.52
CA ASP A 388 -28.13 34.10 0.28
C ASP A 388 -28.24 35.02 -0.95
N SER A 389 -28.69 34.46 -2.07
CA SER A 389 -28.96 35.19 -3.32
C SER A 389 -27.81 36.08 -3.80
N VAL A 390 -26.59 35.54 -3.79
CA VAL A 390 -25.37 36.22 -4.21
C VAL A 390 -25.39 36.46 -5.73
N ASN A 391 -25.19 37.71 -6.13
CA ASN A 391 -25.04 38.14 -7.52
C ASN A 391 -23.67 38.79 -7.70
N LEU A 392 -22.87 38.25 -8.61
CA LEU A 392 -21.49 38.71 -8.82
C LEU A 392 -21.07 38.48 -10.28
N THR A 393 -20.39 39.46 -10.85
CA THR A 393 -19.71 39.34 -12.13
C THR A 393 -18.22 39.60 -11.91
N LEU A 394 -17.38 38.65 -12.34
CA LEU A 394 -15.96 38.62 -12.04
C LEU A 394 -15.18 38.13 -13.26
N ALA A 395 -14.24 38.93 -13.76
CA ALA A 395 -13.32 38.46 -14.79
C ALA A 395 -12.28 37.50 -14.19
N THR A 396 -11.89 36.47 -14.96
CA THR A 396 -10.98 35.41 -14.50
C THR A 396 -9.55 35.87 -14.25
N ASP A 397 -9.19 37.04 -14.76
CA ASP A 397 -7.89 37.71 -14.58
C ASP A 397 -7.88 38.72 -13.41
N THR A 398 -9.02 38.93 -12.75
CA THR A 398 -9.14 39.92 -11.67
C THR A 398 -8.45 39.46 -10.40
N ARG A 399 -7.77 40.39 -9.72
CA ARG A 399 -7.25 40.18 -8.35
C ARG A 399 -8.24 40.75 -7.35
N LEU A 400 -9.04 39.87 -6.75
CA LEU A 400 -10.14 40.16 -5.85
C LEU A 400 -9.80 39.72 -4.42
N ALA A 401 -9.93 40.60 -3.43
CA ALA A 401 -10.01 40.21 -2.03
C ALA A 401 -11.46 40.03 -1.59
N VAL A 402 -11.74 39.03 -0.76
CA VAL A 402 -13.03 38.85 -0.09
C VAL A 402 -12.82 38.94 1.42
N ILE A 403 -13.49 39.89 2.06
CA ILE A 403 -13.41 40.14 3.50
C ILE A 403 -14.79 40.05 4.15
N GLY A 404 -14.79 39.76 5.44
CA GLY A 404 -16.00 39.66 6.25
C GLY A 404 -15.70 39.06 7.61
N ALA A 405 -16.60 39.25 8.57
CA ALA A 405 -16.54 38.62 9.88
C ALA A 405 -16.58 37.08 9.77
N ALA A 406 -16.28 36.39 10.86
CA ALA A 406 -16.51 34.94 10.95
C ALA A 406 -17.98 34.62 10.61
N SER A 407 -18.20 33.54 9.85
CA SER A 407 -19.54 33.14 9.38
C SER A 407 -20.24 34.14 8.44
N SER A 408 -19.50 35.05 7.81
CA SER A 408 -20.03 35.94 6.76
C SER A 408 -20.37 35.23 5.46
N GLY A 409 -19.91 33.99 5.25
CA GLY A 409 -20.06 33.21 4.02
C GLY A 409 -18.91 33.38 3.02
N LYS A 410 -17.86 34.13 3.36
CA LYS A 410 -16.69 34.37 2.49
C LYS A 410 -15.94 33.09 2.11
N ASP A 411 -15.82 32.16 3.05
CA ASP A 411 -15.19 30.86 2.85
C ASP A 411 -16.05 29.97 1.94
N VAL A 412 -17.37 30.01 2.11
CA VAL A 412 -18.33 29.27 1.28
C VAL A 412 -18.34 29.80 -0.16
N LEU A 413 -18.24 31.12 -0.36
CA LEU A 413 -18.07 31.70 -1.70
C LEU A 413 -16.80 31.16 -2.38
N GLY A 414 -15.68 31.09 -1.65
CA GLY A 414 -14.45 30.48 -2.17
C GLY A 414 -14.62 28.99 -2.52
N GLN A 415 -15.33 28.21 -1.70
CA GLN A 415 -15.60 26.78 -1.97
C GLN A 415 -16.48 26.60 -3.22
N VAL A 416 -17.45 27.49 -3.43
CA VAL A 416 -18.30 27.49 -4.63
C VAL A 416 -17.49 27.78 -5.89
N LEU A 417 -16.63 28.81 -5.86
CA LEU A 417 -15.72 29.14 -6.97
C LEU A 417 -14.68 28.04 -7.24
N GLY A 418 -14.31 27.25 -6.23
CA GLY A 418 -13.47 26.06 -6.35
C GLY A 418 -14.20 24.77 -6.72
N ARG A 419 -15.53 24.81 -6.96
CA ARG A 419 -16.40 23.65 -7.22
C ARG A 419 -16.39 22.58 -6.10
N LEU A 420 -16.08 22.96 -4.87
CA LEU A 420 -16.15 22.08 -3.70
C LEU A 420 -17.54 22.02 -3.08
N THR A 421 -18.34 23.08 -3.28
CA THR A 421 -19.71 23.19 -2.80
C THR A 421 -20.64 23.56 -3.96
N LEU A 422 -21.72 22.79 -4.11
CA LEU A 422 -22.76 23.05 -5.11
C LEU A 422 -23.81 24.02 -4.53
N PRO A 423 -24.30 24.99 -5.33
CA PRO A 423 -25.38 25.87 -4.90
C PRO A 423 -26.70 25.07 -4.75
N SER A 424 -27.47 25.40 -3.72
CA SER A 424 -28.82 24.87 -3.52
C SER A 424 -29.83 25.48 -4.50
N SER A 425 -29.59 26.74 -4.91
CA SER A 425 -30.34 27.42 -5.97
C SER A 425 -29.51 28.53 -6.61
N GLY A 426 -29.97 29.03 -7.76
CA GLY A 426 -29.23 29.98 -8.59
C GLY A 426 -28.35 29.26 -9.63
N SER A 427 -27.52 30.02 -10.34
CA SER A 427 -26.64 29.47 -11.37
C SER A 427 -25.30 30.19 -11.42
N ILE A 428 -24.27 29.47 -11.82
CA ILE A 428 -22.92 29.99 -12.03
C ILE A 428 -22.52 29.65 -13.45
N ARG A 429 -22.17 30.69 -14.22
CA ARG A 429 -21.75 30.52 -15.61
C ARG A 429 -20.35 31.09 -15.82
N ILE A 430 -19.60 30.49 -16.72
CA ILE A 430 -18.39 31.06 -17.29
C ILE A 430 -18.59 31.25 -18.80
N ASP A 431 -18.46 32.47 -19.30
CA ASP A 431 -18.71 32.81 -20.71
C ASP A 431 -20.05 32.23 -21.25
N GLY A 432 -21.07 32.21 -20.40
CA GLY A 432 -22.41 31.67 -20.71
C GLY A 432 -22.58 30.15 -20.54
N GLN A 433 -21.51 29.37 -20.37
CA GLN A 433 -21.56 27.93 -20.10
C GLN A 433 -21.75 27.65 -18.61
N ASP A 434 -22.47 26.58 -18.25
CA ASP A 434 -22.63 26.17 -16.85
C ASP A 434 -21.29 25.72 -16.26
N PHE A 435 -20.86 26.40 -15.20
CA PHE A 435 -19.59 26.13 -14.51
C PHE A 435 -19.49 24.68 -14.00
N PHE A 436 -20.62 24.09 -13.60
CA PHE A 436 -20.65 22.72 -13.08
C PHE A 436 -20.66 21.65 -14.19
N GLN A 437 -20.74 22.04 -15.47
CA GLN A 437 -20.62 21.13 -16.62
C GLN A 437 -19.23 21.16 -17.27
N ILE A 438 -18.31 21.98 -16.75
CA ILE A 438 -16.92 21.99 -17.23
C ILE A 438 -16.26 20.65 -16.86
N PRO A 439 -15.50 20.01 -17.78
CA PRO A 439 -14.77 18.80 -17.44
C PRO A 439 -13.76 19.04 -16.32
N GLU A 440 -13.63 18.06 -15.44
CA GLU A 440 -12.79 18.14 -14.24
C GLU A 440 -11.33 18.39 -14.58
N TYR A 441 -10.80 17.80 -15.65
CA TYR A 441 -9.41 18.01 -16.04
C TYR A 441 -9.14 19.48 -16.47
N VAL A 442 -10.13 20.16 -17.05
CA VAL A 442 -10.00 21.58 -17.45
C VAL A 442 -9.89 22.44 -16.21
N LEU A 443 -10.81 22.24 -15.25
CA LEU A 443 -10.79 22.96 -13.98
C LEU A 443 -9.51 22.62 -13.19
N GLY A 444 -9.14 21.35 -13.12
CA GLY A 444 -7.94 20.87 -12.45
C GLY A 444 -6.64 21.39 -13.06
N SER A 445 -6.63 21.73 -14.35
CA SER A 445 -5.48 22.32 -15.03
C SER A 445 -5.46 23.85 -14.96
N ARG A 446 -6.61 24.50 -15.16
CA ARG A 446 -6.71 25.96 -15.35
C ARG A 446 -7.13 26.73 -14.10
N ALA A 447 -7.71 26.08 -13.10
CA ALA A 447 -8.04 26.68 -11.82
C ALA A 447 -7.21 26.06 -10.69
N GLY A 448 -6.90 26.85 -9.67
CA GLY A 448 -6.32 26.39 -8.41
C GLY A 448 -7.25 26.73 -7.26
N TYR A 449 -7.36 25.84 -6.28
CA TYR A 449 -8.01 26.12 -5.00
C TYR A 449 -7.09 25.66 -3.88
N ILE A 450 -6.96 26.48 -2.84
CA ILE A 450 -6.27 26.09 -1.60
C ILE A 450 -7.12 26.54 -0.41
N GLY A 451 -7.45 25.60 0.47
CA GLY A 451 -8.22 25.85 1.69
C GLY A 451 -7.34 26.01 2.93
N GLN A 452 -7.96 26.09 4.10
CA GLN A 452 -7.27 26.16 5.40
C GLN A 452 -6.50 24.87 5.75
N GLU A 453 -7.01 23.72 5.32
CA GLU A 453 -6.38 22.43 5.52
C GLU A 453 -5.90 21.85 4.18
N THR A 454 -4.66 21.37 4.15
CA THR A 454 -4.08 20.66 3.01
C THR A 454 -3.99 19.18 3.31
N TYR A 455 -4.57 18.34 2.44
CA TYR A 455 -4.34 16.91 2.50
C TYR A 455 -3.14 16.51 1.62
N LEU A 456 -2.24 15.72 2.18
CA LEU A 456 -1.10 15.15 1.46
C LEU A 456 -1.20 13.63 1.44
N PHE A 457 -1.05 13.04 0.25
CA PHE A 457 -0.97 11.60 0.09
C PHE A 457 0.35 11.09 0.69
N PRO A 458 0.43 9.81 1.14
CA PRO A 458 1.64 9.20 1.68
C PRO A 458 2.72 8.91 0.61
N LEU A 459 3.03 9.93 -0.17
CA LEU A 459 4.00 9.94 -1.25
C LEU A 459 5.19 10.83 -0.89
N SER A 460 6.12 11.00 -1.82
CA SER A 460 7.19 11.98 -1.68
C SER A 460 6.65 13.42 -1.68
N VAL A 461 7.46 14.39 -1.25
CA VAL A 461 7.17 15.82 -1.44
C VAL A 461 7.01 16.12 -2.93
N ARG A 462 7.87 15.54 -3.79
CA ARG A 462 7.81 15.66 -5.26
C ARG A 462 6.46 15.26 -5.80
N ASP A 463 6.01 14.05 -5.48
CA ASP A 463 4.77 13.49 -6.01
C ASP A 463 3.55 14.26 -5.55
N ASN A 464 3.57 14.74 -4.29
CA ASN A 464 2.54 15.62 -3.78
C ASN A 464 2.55 16.97 -4.50
N LEU A 465 3.72 17.57 -4.76
CA LEU A 465 3.84 18.85 -5.45
C LEU A 465 3.35 18.76 -6.90
N LEU A 466 3.79 17.73 -7.63
CA LEU A 466 3.48 17.51 -9.04
C LEU A 466 2.11 16.86 -9.28
N PHE A 467 1.35 16.57 -8.22
CA PHE A 467 0.07 15.88 -8.31
C PHE A 467 -0.92 16.58 -9.26
N GLY A 468 -0.94 17.92 -9.21
CA GLY A 468 -1.76 18.77 -10.07
C GLY A 468 -1.35 18.83 -11.54
N LEU A 469 -0.37 18.04 -11.98
CA LEU A 469 0.03 17.90 -13.37
C LEU A 469 -0.37 16.53 -13.96
N LYS A 470 -0.91 15.61 -13.14
CA LYS A 470 -1.17 14.20 -13.50
C LYS A 470 -2.58 13.97 -14.07
N HIS A 471 -2.94 14.66 -15.14
CA HIS A 471 -4.28 14.57 -15.74
C HIS A 471 -4.43 13.44 -16.78
N ARG A 472 -3.36 13.21 -17.57
CA ARG A 472 -3.30 12.19 -18.63
C ARG A 472 -1.87 11.65 -18.78
N PRO A 473 -1.69 10.44 -19.32
CA PRO A 473 -0.39 10.00 -19.77
C PRO A 473 0.07 10.85 -20.97
N VAL A 474 1.23 11.48 -20.84
CA VAL A 474 1.90 12.27 -21.89
C VAL A 474 2.76 11.38 -22.76
N LYS A 475 3.45 10.39 -22.16
CA LYS A 475 4.30 9.43 -22.86
C LYS A 475 4.12 8.02 -22.29
N PRO A 476 3.97 6.97 -23.11
CA PRO A 476 3.88 5.60 -22.61
C PRO A 476 5.18 5.17 -21.94
N ALA A 477 5.05 4.28 -20.95
CA ALA A 477 6.19 3.66 -20.30
C ALA A 477 6.99 2.79 -21.27
N THR A 478 8.30 2.73 -21.10
CA THR A 478 9.18 1.83 -21.85
C THR A 478 9.41 0.55 -21.06
N TYR A 479 9.18 -0.60 -21.71
CA TYR A 479 9.37 -1.92 -21.13
C TYR A 479 10.30 -2.76 -22.01
N ASP A 480 11.07 -3.65 -21.40
CA ASP A 480 11.74 -4.72 -22.12
C ASP A 480 10.71 -5.71 -22.71
N GLU A 481 11.17 -6.58 -23.61
CA GLU A 481 10.28 -7.46 -24.38
C GLU A 481 9.51 -8.45 -23.48
N GLU A 482 10.18 -9.01 -22.47
CA GLU A 482 9.57 -9.94 -21.52
C GLU A 482 8.51 -9.26 -20.65
N THR A 483 8.82 -8.09 -20.08
CA THR A 483 7.86 -7.34 -19.26
C THR A 483 6.69 -6.87 -20.11
N ARG A 484 6.92 -6.46 -21.36
CA ARG A 484 5.86 -6.05 -22.28
C ARG A 484 4.83 -7.16 -22.51
N ALA A 485 5.26 -8.40 -22.76
CA ALA A 485 4.33 -9.52 -22.95
C ALA A 485 3.46 -9.77 -21.70
N VAL A 486 4.05 -9.64 -20.51
CA VAL A 486 3.32 -9.75 -19.23
C VAL A 486 2.32 -8.60 -19.07
N ARG A 487 2.71 -7.36 -19.40
CA ARG A 487 1.83 -6.17 -19.35
C ARG A 487 0.66 -6.28 -20.34
N GLU A 488 0.90 -6.76 -21.56
CA GLU A 488 -0.16 -6.96 -22.56
C GLU A 488 -1.18 -8.03 -22.12
N ALA A 489 -0.73 -9.12 -21.49
CA ALA A 489 -1.64 -10.10 -20.90
C ALA A 489 -2.46 -9.49 -19.74
N PHE A 490 -1.82 -8.69 -18.89
CA PHE A 490 -2.46 -7.97 -17.81
C PHE A 490 -3.53 -6.98 -18.31
N TRP A 491 -3.22 -6.20 -19.33
CA TRP A 491 -4.14 -5.23 -19.93
C TRP A 491 -5.33 -5.89 -20.63
N ARG A 492 -5.13 -7.03 -21.31
CA ARG A 492 -6.25 -7.82 -21.86
C ARG A 492 -7.21 -8.28 -20.77
N GLU A 493 -6.70 -8.74 -19.63
CA GLU A 493 -7.55 -9.13 -18.49
C GLU A 493 -8.21 -7.92 -17.82
N THR A 494 -7.52 -6.78 -17.77
CA THR A 494 -8.05 -5.50 -17.26
C THR A 494 -9.22 -5.00 -18.09
N ALA A 495 -9.08 -5.00 -19.42
CA ALA A 495 -10.17 -4.64 -20.34
C ALA A 495 -11.36 -5.60 -20.22
N ARG A 496 -11.13 -6.92 -20.07
CA ARG A 496 -12.20 -7.90 -19.82
C ARG A 496 -12.88 -7.67 -18.48
N ALA A 497 -12.15 -7.20 -17.46
CA ALA A 497 -12.73 -6.79 -16.19
C ALA A 497 -13.55 -5.49 -16.28
N GLY A 498 -13.50 -4.75 -17.41
CA GLY A 498 -14.20 -3.47 -17.57
C GLY A 498 -13.48 -2.29 -16.91
N ASN A 499 -12.22 -2.49 -16.51
CA ASN A 499 -11.37 -1.45 -15.94
C ASN A 499 -10.66 -0.70 -17.08
N PRO A 500 -10.30 0.59 -16.87
CA PRO A 500 -9.52 1.34 -17.84
C PRO A 500 -8.11 0.75 -18.01
N VAL A 501 -7.63 0.79 -19.24
CA VAL A 501 -6.28 0.35 -19.62
C VAL A 501 -5.35 1.55 -19.58
N LEU A 502 -5.11 2.04 -18.36
CA LEU A 502 -4.19 3.14 -18.07
C LEU A 502 -2.97 2.60 -17.34
N ASP A 503 -1.80 3.06 -17.74
CA ASP A 503 -0.54 2.63 -17.14
C ASP A 503 -0.06 3.64 -16.10
N PRO A 504 -0.03 3.30 -14.80
CA PRO A 504 0.47 4.21 -13.78
C PRO A 504 1.97 4.51 -13.93
N ASN A 505 2.74 3.68 -14.66
CA ASN A 505 4.16 3.90 -14.90
C ASN A 505 4.46 4.73 -16.15
N ALA A 506 3.42 5.13 -16.91
CA ALA A 506 3.59 6.10 -17.98
C ALA A 506 4.08 7.44 -17.42
N ASP A 507 4.58 8.32 -18.29
CA ASP A 507 4.85 9.69 -17.87
C ASP A 507 3.53 10.44 -17.78
N TRP A 508 3.13 10.81 -16.57
CA TRP A 508 1.90 11.54 -16.29
C TRP A 508 2.13 13.05 -16.12
N ILE A 509 3.38 13.53 -16.14
CA ILE A 509 3.66 14.93 -15.84
C ILE A 509 3.40 15.78 -17.07
N ASP A 510 2.40 16.67 -16.99
CA ASP A 510 2.20 17.71 -17.99
C ASP A 510 3.23 18.84 -17.83
N TYR A 511 4.36 18.71 -18.55
CA TYR A 511 5.45 19.69 -18.50
C TYR A 511 5.02 21.07 -19.02
N GLU A 512 4.17 21.12 -20.05
CA GLU A 512 3.71 22.38 -20.65
C GLU A 512 2.91 23.20 -19.63
N LEU A 513 2.03 22.52 -18.87
CA LEU A 513 1.26 23.14 -17.79
C LEU A 513 2.16 23.71 -16.67
N ALA A 514 3.29 23.05 -16.38
CA ALA A 514 4.30 23.57 -15.48
C ALA A 514 5.17 24.69 -16.07
N GLY A 515 5.03 25.00 -17.36
CA GLY A 515 5.91 25.94 -18.07
C GLY A 515 7.32 25.39 -18.33
N ALA A 516 7.46 24.07 -18.42
CA ALA A 516 8.69 23.34 -18.76
C ALA A 516 8.57 22.72 -20.17
N THR A 517 9.70 22.55 -20.87
CA THR A 517 9.70 21.89 -22.20
C THR A 517 9.81 20.35 -22.09
N GLY A 518 10.21 19.86 -20.92
CA GLY A 518 10.35 18.44 -20.62
C GLY A 518 10.91 18.19 -19.21
N PRO A 519 11.32 16.95 -18.91
CA PRO A 519 11.79 16.56 -17.58
C PRO A 519 12.98 17.37 -17.05
N ALA A 520 13.90 17.78 -17.92
CA ALA A 520 15.10 18.52 -17.56
C ALA A 520 14.81 19.93 -17.01
N ASP A 521 13.76 20.57 -17.53
CA ASP A 521 13.38 21.95 -17.16
C ASP A 521 12.41 21.99 -15.97
N LEU A 522 11.97 20.84 -15.47
CA LEU A 522 10.96 20.77 -14.41
C LEU A 522 11.52 21.22 -13.06
N LEU A 523 12.74 20.80 -12.71
CA LEU A 523 13.33 21.10 -11.40
C LEU A 523 13.46 22.61 -11.15
N PRO A 524 13.99 23.43 -12.08
CA PRO A 524 13.99 24.89 -11.92
C PRO A 524 12.60 25.47 -11.65
N ARG A 525 11.55 24.99 -12.34
CA ARG A 525 10.16 25.42 -12.11
C ARG A 525 9.66 25.06 -10.71
N VAL A 526 9.99 23.85 -10.24
CA VAL A 526 9.66 23.42 -8.87
C VAL A 526 10.35 24.33 -7.84
N VAL A 527 11.64 24.63 -8.03
CA VAL A 527 12.41 25.51 -7.14
C VAL A 527 11.81 26.92 -7.11
N ASP A 528 11.43 27.48 -8.27
CA ASP A 528 10.80 28.80 -8.35
C ASP A 528 9.49 28.86 -7.57
N VAL A 529 8.66 27.82 -7.67
CA VAL A 529 7.40 27.73 -6.94
C VAL A 529 7.61 27.55 -5.44
N LEU A 530 8.60 26.76 -5.02
CA LEU A 530 8.95 26.60 -3.61
C LEU A 530 9.40 27.93 -2.99
N LYS A 531 10.16 28.75 -3.72
CA LYS A 531 10.57 30.10 -3.27
C LYS A 531 9.36 31.02 -3.09
N GLN A 532 8.37 30.97 -3.98
CA GLN A 532 7.15 31.80 -3.87
C GLN A 532 6.39 31.55 -2.56
N VAL A 533 6.45 30.33 -2.04
CA VAL A 533 5.79 29.93 -0.77
C VAL A 533 6.77 29.85 0.42
N GLU A 534 8.00 30.34 0.24
CA GLU A 534 9.09 30.30 1.22
C GLU A 534 9.37 28.88 1.76
N PHE A 535 9.35 27.85 0.91
CA PHE A 535 9.56 26.46 1.32
C PHE A 535 10.88 25.85 0.83
N ASP A 536 11.65 26.57 0.03
CA ASP A 536 12.87 26.04 -0.60
C ASP A 536 13.99 25.75 0.42
N GLU A 537 14.15 26.58 1.47
CA GLU A 537 15.14 26.34 2.52
C GLU A 537 14.81 25.11 3.38
N GLU A 538 13.54 24.86 3.69
CA GLU A 538 13.15 23.65 4.42
C GLU A 538 13.32 22.40 3.56
N ILE A 539 13.00 22.44 2.26
CA ILE A 539 13.27 21.31 1.36
C ILE A 539 14.78 21.09 1.17
N TYR A 540 15.57 22.15 1.05
CA TYR A 540 17.03 22.04 1.02
C TYR A 540 17.57 21.38 2.30
N SER A 541 17.04 21.76 3.47
CA SER A 541 17.39 21.15 4.75
C SER A 541 17.00 19.67 4.83
N LEU A 542 15.84 19.28 4.29
CA LEU A 542 15.45 17.87 4.14
C LEU A 542 16.41 17.13 3.20
N GLY A 543 16.86 17.78 2.13
CA GLY A 543 17.84 17.25 1.19
C GLY A 543 19.20 16.98 1.81
N LEU A 544 19.69 17.89 2.64
CA LEU A 544 20.92 17.72 3.42
C LEU A 544 20.85 16.50 4.35
N ARG A 545 19.69 16.24 4.94
CA ARG A 545 19.43 15.06 5.80
C ARG A 545 19.05 13.81 5.02
N GLY A 546 18.84 13.92 3.71
CA GLY A 546 18.54 12.80 2.83
C GLY A 546 19.80 12.02 2.47
N ALA A 547 19.61 10.79 2.00
CA ALA A 547 20.68 9.94 1.46
C ALA A 547 20.53 9.80 -0.06
N ILE A 548 21.63 9.56 -0.76
CA ILE A 548 21.64 9.33 -2.21
C ILE A 548 22.19 7.93 -2.47
N ASP A 549 21.52 7.17 -3.32
CA ASP A 549 22.09 5.95 -3.87
C ASP A 549 23.17 6.30 -4.90
N GLY A 550 24.44 6.16 -4.50
CA GLY A 550 25.59 6.49 -5.34
C GLY A 550 25.68 5.65 -6.62
N MET A 551 25.07 4.46 -6.65
CA MET A 551 25.02 3.60 -7.84
C MET A 551 24.00 4.11 -8.86
N ARG A 552 22.89 4.69 -8.39
CA ARG A 552 21.86 5.27 -9.27
C ARG A 552 22.23 6.66 -9.78
N ARG A 553 23.00 7.44 -9.00
CA ARG A 553 23.41 8.81 -9.36
C ARG A 553 24.93 9.02 -9.13
N PRO A 554 25.79 8.36 -9.93
CA PRO A 554 27.24 8.47 -9.78
C PRO A 554 27.74 9.91 -9.96
N ASP A 555 27.17 10.65 -10.91
CA ASP A 555 27.57 12.04 -11.18
C ASP A 555 27.35 12.97 -9.97
N LEU A 556 26.23 12.79 -9.25
CA LEU A 556 25.93 13.59 -8.07
C LEU A 556 26.83 13.17 -6.89
N ALA A 557 27.09 11.87 -6.72
CA ALA A 557 28.01 11.37 -5.71
C ALA A 557 29.42 11.95 -5.89
N GLU A 558 29.93 11.99 -7.13
CA GLU A 558 31.24 12.58 -7.44
C GLU A 558 31.28 14.09 -7.13
N LYS A 559 30.24 14.84 -7.49
CA LYS A 559 30.15 16.27 -7.16
C LYS A 559 30.08 16.53 -5.65
N ILE A 560 29.39 15.67 -4.89
CA ILE A 560 29.39 15.75 -3.42
C ILE A 560 30.79 15.46 -2.84
N LEU A 561 31.56 14.52 -3.43
CA LEU A 561 32.96 14.31 -3.04
C LEU A 561 33.85 15.52 -3.35
N ALA A 562 33.61 16.21 -4.47
CA ALA A 562 34.28 17.48 -4.75
C ALA A 562 33.93 18.55 -3.71
N ALA A 563 32.66 18.63 -3.31
CA ALA A 563 32.20 19.52 -2.23
C ALA A 563 32.86 19.17 -0.87
N ARG A 564 33.01 17.88 -0.55
CA ARG A 564 33.74 17.42 0.65
C ARG A 564 35.17 17.95 0.66
N LYS A 565 35.90 17.82 -0.45
CA LYS A 565 37.28 18.32 -0.58
C LYS A 565 37.33 19.85 -0.43
N ALA A 566 36.42 20.56 -1.09
CA ALA A 566 36.34 22.02 -1.00
C ALA A 566 36.03 22.49 0.44
N LEU A 567 35.10 21.82 1.13
CA LEU A 567 34.78 22.11 2.53
C LEU A 567 36.02 21.93 3.42
N HIS A 568 36.71 20.79 3.32
CA HIS A 568 37.90 20.52 4.13
C HIS A 568 39.03 21.50 3.86
N GLY A 569 39.16 22.02 2.64
CA GLY A 569 40.08 23.11 2.35
C GLY A 569 39.75 24.40 3.13
N ARG A 570 38.46 24.74 3.27
CA ARG A 570 38.02 25.91 4.06
C ARG A 570 38.10 25.71 5.57
N LEU A 571 37.96 24.46 6.02
CA LEU A 571 38.11 24.14 7.45
C LEU A 571 39.53 24.34 7.99
N GLN A 572 40.52 24.57 7.11
CA GLN A 572 41.88 24.95 7.49
C GLN A 572 42.01 26.42 7.94
N ASP A 573 41.01 27.26 7.64
CA ASP A 573 40.98 28.65 8.11
C ASP A 573 40.90 28.68 9.66
N PRO A 574 41.76 29.46 10.34
CA PRO A 574 41.72 29.64 11.80
C PRO A 574 40.32 29.96 12.36
N GLY A 575 39.46 30.61 11.58
CA GLY A 575 38.08 30.90 11.97
C GLY A 575 37.22 29.65 12.20
N TYR A 576 37.54 28.52 11.55
CA TYR A 576 36.81 27.25 11.70
C TYR A 576 37.59 26.18 12.47
N ALA A 577 38.81 26.49 12.90
CA ALA A 577 39.64 25.58 13.67
C ALA A 577 38.92 25.12 14.95
N GLY A 578 38.92 23.80 15.18
CA GLY A 578 38.33 23.21 16.37
C GLY A 578 36.80 23.14 16.38
N LEU A 579 36.09 23.51 15.31
CA LEU A 579 34.63 23.34 15.23
C LEU A 579 34.22 21.92 14.83
N ILE A 580 35.08 21.22 14.09
CA ILE A 580 34.85 19.86 13.57
C ILE A 580 36.04 18.98 13.91
N GLU A 581 35.77 17.75 14.31
CA GLU A 581 36.72 16.65 14.39
C GLU A 581 36.56 15.76 13.15
N PRO A 582 37.49 15.81 12.17
CA PRO A 582 37.42 14.98 10.96
C PRO A 582 37.50 13.50 11.28
N PHE A 583 36.89 12.66 10.44
CA PHE A 583 37.03 11.21 10.60
C PHE A 583 38.45 10.74 10.28
N ASN A 584 39.09 10.10 11.26
CA ASN A 584 40.41 9.49 11.15
C ASN A 584 40.38 8.08 11.74
N ALA A 585 40.72 7.07 10.92
CA ALA A 585 40.64 5.67 11.30
C ALA A 585 41.59 5.31 12.46
N ASP A 586 42.70 6.02 12.59
CA ASP A 586 43.75 5.76 13.58
C ASP A 586 43.58 6.53 14.89
N LYS A 587 42.58 7.39 15.00
CA LYS A 587 42.31 8.19 16.21
C LYS A 587 40.94 7.89 16.78
N TYR A 588 40.85 7.92 18.11
CA TYR A 588 39.59 7.87 18.82
C TYR A 588 38.93 9.26 18.75
N ASN A 589 37.68 9.34 18.30
CA ASN A 589 36.97 10.61 18.21
C ASN A 589 36.05 10.77 19.42
N LYS A 590 36.40 11.72 20.30
CA LYS A 590 35.66 12.00 21.56
C LYS A 590 34.26 12.57 21.33
N ASN A 591 33.97 13.03 20.12
CA ASN A 591 32.65 13.54 19.71
C ASN A 591 31.78 12.47 19.05
N LEU A 592 32.31 11.26 18.82
CA LEU A 592 31.53 10.10 18.39
C LEU A 592 31.12 9.26 19.59
N SER A 593 30.00 8.55 19.47
CA SER A 593 29.65 7.53 20.44
C SER A 593 30.67 6.38 20.44
N VAL A 594 30.73 5.59 21.51
CA VAL A 594 31.55 4.37 21.52
C VAL A 594 31.10 3.42 20.42
N ALA A 595 29.79 3.31 20.15
CA ALA A 595 29.25 2.55 19.03
C ALA A 595 29.81 3.00 17.68
N GLU A 596 29.72 4.29 17.37
CA GLU A 596 30.24 4.85 16.12
C GLU A 596 31.77 4.75 16.04
N ASN A 597 32.48 4.87 17.17
CA ASN A 597 33.92 4.63 17.20
C ASN A 597 34.26 3.16 16.93
N LEU A 598 33.50 2.19 17.43
CA LEU A 598 33.75 0.77 17.19
C LEU A 598 33.41 0.38 15.74
N LEU A 599 32.26 0.84 15.25
CA LEU A 599 31.78 0.55 13.90
C LEU A 599 32.62 1.28 12.83
N PHE A 600 32.96 2.54 13.09
CA PHE A 600 33.66 3.46 12.19
C PHE A 600 33.15 3.44 10.73
N GLY A 601 31.82 3.46 10.62
CA GLY A 601 31.10 3.45 9.36
C GLY A 601 29.63 3.74 9.60
N THR A 602 28.86 3.84 8.52
CA THR A 602 27.42 4.01 8.57
C THR A 602 26.74 2.65 8.43
N PRO A 603 25.88 2.24 9.38
CA PRO A 603 25.18 0.98 9.29
C PRO A 603 24.19 0.99 8.10
N VAL A 604 24.11 -0.13 7.39
CA VAL A 604 23.15 -0.38 6.31
C VAL A 604 22.20 -1.46 6.80
N GLY A 605 20.90 -1.18 6.84
CA GLY A 605 19.91 -2.11 7.38
C GLY A 605 19.74 -1.95 8.90
N ARG A 606 19.47 -3.06 9.61
CA ARG A 606 19.14 -3.06 11.05
C ARG A 606 20.18 -3.77 11.92
N GLU A 607 21.07 -4.53 11.29
CA GLU A 607 21.98 -5.49 11.90
C GLU A 607 22.96 -4.83 12.89
N PHE A 608 23.38 -3.60 12.57
CA PHE A 608 24.31 -2.79 13.36
C PHE A 608 23.71 -1.42 13.76
N ASP A 609 22.39 -1.25 13.60
CA ASP A 609 21.70 0.01 13.89
C ASP A 609 21.37 0.13 15.38
N GLY A 610 21.74 1.26 15.98
CA GLY A 610 21.48 1.61 17.37
C GLY A 610 21.74 0.47 18.37
N ASP A 611 20.68 0.08 19.08
CA ASP A 611 20.76 -0.92 20.15
C ASP A 611 21.01 -2.35 19.65
N ASN A 612 20.78 -2.63 18.36
CA ASN A 612 21.04 -3.96 17.80
C ASN A 612 22.53 -4.29 17.74
N LEU A 613 23.39 -3.26 17.71
CA LEU A 613 24.85 -3.43 17.75
C LEU A 613 25.29 -4.19 19.01
N ALA A 614 24.67 -3.89 20.17
CA ALA A 614 24.96 -4.53 21.45
C ALA A 614 24.56 -6.01 21.49
N ALA A 615 23.50 -6.37 20.77
CA ALA A 615 22.94 -7.72 20.73
C ALA A 615 23.50 -8.57 19.56
N ASN A 616 24.28 -7.97 18.66
CA ASN A 616 24.79 -8.65 17.49
C ASN A 616 25.87 -9.68 17.87
N ALA A 617 25.69 -10.93 17.44
CA ALA A 617 26.59 -12.03 17.77
C ALA A 617 28.04 -11.79 17.34
N TYR A 618 28.25 -11.14 16.19
CA TYR A 618 29.59 -10.82 15.68
C TYR A 618 30.24 -9.68 16.46
N MET A 619 29.48 -8.62 16.78
CA MET A 619 30.02 -7.55 17.65
C MET A 619 30.41 -8.11 19.02
N LEU A 620 29.57 -8.98 19.60
CA LEU A 620 29.88 -9.62 20.87
C LEU A 620 31.11 -10.53 20.82
N SER A 621 31.38 -11.22 19.70
CA SER A 621 32.62 -11.98 19.57
C SER A 621 33.84 -11.06 19.52
N VAL A 622 33.79 -9.99 18.72
CA VAL A 622 34.89 -9.00 18.63
C VAL A 622 35.19 -8.38 20.00
N LEU A 623 34.16 -8.00 20.75
CA LEU A 623 34.35 -7.43 22.10
C LEU A 623 34.96 -8.43 23.08
N LYS A 624 34.63 -9.73 22.97
CA LYS A 624 35.25 -10.78 23.79
C LYS A 624 36.69 -11.05 23.40
N ASP A 625 36.97 -11.13 22.10
CA ASP A 625 38.30 -11.42 21.58
C ASP A 625 39.29 -10.29 21.90
N THR A 626 38.78 -9.05 22.04
CA THR A 626 39.56 -7.87 22.45
C THR A 626 39.53 -7.60 23.96
N GLY A 627 38.78 -8.39 24.75
CA GLY A 627 38.65 -8.23 26.20
C GLY A 627 37.85 -7.00 26.66
N LEU A 628 37.13 -6.34 25.75
CA LEU A 628 36.33 -5.14 26.03
C LEU A 628 34.92 -5.44 26.57
N ASP A 629 34.45 -6.69 26.46
CA ASP A 629 33.12 -7.08 26.93
C ASP A 629 32.91 -6.79 28.43
N GLN A 630 33.89 -7.15 29.26
CA GLN A 630 33.83 -6.88 30.71
C GLN A 630 34.05 -5.40 31.05
N ASP A 631 34.87 -4.69 30.28
CA ASP A 631 35.15 -3.27 30.51
C ASP A 631 33.93 -2.41 30.18
N LEU A 632 33.28 -2.68 29.04
CA LEU A 632 32.04 -2.00 28.67
C LEU A 632 30.90 -2.35 29.65
N LEU A 633 30.83 -3.58 30.15
CA LEU A 633 29.82 -3.93 31.14
C LEU A 633 30.05 -3.22 32.49
N ARG A 634 31.32 -3.04 32.91
CA ARG A 634 31.70 -2.19 34.06
C ARG A 634 31.33 -0.73 33.83
N MET A 635 31.65 -0.22 32.64
CA MET A 635 31.32 1.14 32.23
C MET A 635 29.79 1.36 32.22
N GLY A 636 29.01 0.41 31.72
CA GLY A 636 27.55 0.47 31.71
C GLY A 636 26.95 0.48 33.12
N LEU A 637 27.51 -0.30 34.04
CA LEU A 637 27.11 -0.26 35.45
C LEU A 637 27.39 1.11 36.08
N SER A 638 28.60 1.66 35.86
CA SER A 638 28.97 2.99 36.35
C SER A 638 28.07 4.09 35.77
N ILE A 639 27.79 4.06 34.46
CA ILE A 639 26.85 5.00 33.81
C ILE A 639 25.47 4.87 34.44
N ALA A 640 24.96 3.64 34.64
CA ALA A 640 23.66 3.42 35.26
C ALA A 640 23.58 3.99 36.68
N GLU A 641 24.60 3.75 37.51
CA GLU A 641 24.70 4.29 38.87
C GLU A 641 24.70 5.81 38.87
N THR A 642 25.59 6.44 38.08
CA THR A 642 25.69 7.89 37.97
C THR A 642 24.40 8.52 37.45
N MET A 643 23.73 7.91 36.47
CA MET A 643 22.47 8.44 35.93
C MET A 643 21.32 8.32 36.94
N VAL A 644 21.21 7.20 37.65
CA VAL A 644 20.19 7.05 38.71
C VAL A 644 20.44 8.03 39.86
N GLU A 645 21.70 8.30 40.20
CA GLU A 645 22.07 9.31 41.20
C GLU A 645 21.72 10.73 40.73
N LEU A 646 22.22 11.14 39.56
CA LEU A 646 22.05 12.50 39.01
C LEU A 646 20.58 12.87 38.76
N PHE A 647 19.77 11.91 38.32
CA PHE A 647 18.35 12.15 38.00
C PHE A 647 17.40 11.73 39.12
N SER A 648 17.94 11.32 40.28
CA SER A 648 17.09 11.01 41.44
C SER A 648 16.34 12.25 41.91
N GLY A 649 15.00 12.18 41.89
CA GLY A 649 14.14 13.27 42.36
C GLY A 649 13.77 14.33 41.30
N LEU A 650 14.19 14.18 40.04
CA LEU A 650 13.72 15.03 38.94
C LEU A 650 12.40 14.49 38.35
N SER A 651 11.54 15.40 37.90
CA SER A 651 10.32 15.06 37.15
C SER A 651 10.67 14.43 35.79
N PRO A 652 9.90 13.45 35.28
CA PRO A 652 10.09 12.88 33.94
C PRO A 652 10.17 13.90 32.80
N ASP A 653 9.48 15.04 32.94
CA ASP A 653 9.44 16.12 31.93
C ASP A 653 10.60 17.13 32.08
N ASN A 654 11.59 16.86 32.94
CA ASN A 654 12.69 17.79 33.16
C ASN A 654 13.58 17.87 31.90
N PRO A 655 13.86 19.08 31.36
CA PRO A 655 14.69 19.25 30.15
C PRO A 655 16.09 18.63 30.22
N LEU A 656 16.62 18.40 31.43
CA LEU A 656 17.92 17.75 31.62
C LEU A 656 17.93 16.29 31.14
N PHE A 657 16.77 15.61 31.09
CA PHE A 657 16.68 14.26 30.54
C PHE A 657 17.01 14.25 29.04
N GLU A 658 16.45 15.16 28.26
CA GLU A 658 16.72 15.27 26.83
C GLU A 658 18.16 15.71 26.54
N GLN A 659 18.73 16.55 27.41
CA GLN A 659 20.07 17.12 27.19
C GLN A 659 21.21 16.17 27.59
N TYR A 660 21.05 15.41 28.69
CA TYR A 660 22.17 14.68 29.32
C TYR A 660 21.88 13.22 29.66
N SER A 661 20.64 12.73 29.59
CA SER A 661 20.33 11.34 29.95
C SER A 661 20.39 10.39 28.75
N PHE A 662 21.02 9.24 28.94
CA PHE A 662 21.01 8.10 28.01
C PHE A 662 19.89 7.10 28.27
N ILE A 663 19.22 7.26 29.40
CA ILE A 663 18.14 6.43 29.93
C ILE A 663 16.89 7.31 29.92
N SER A 664 15.82 6.86 29.26
CA SER A 664 14.58 7.64 29.26
C SER A 664 14.00 7.71 30.68
N ALA A 665 13.18 8.73 30.95
CA ALA A 665 12.52 8.84 32.25
C ALA A 665 11.68 7.59 32.59
N ASP A 666 11.11 6.94 31.57
CA ASP A 666 10.33 5.70 31.70
C ASP A 666 11.20 4.46 32.01
N GLU A 667 12.47 4.46 31.59
CA GLU A 667 13.41 3.36 31.81
C GLU A 667 14.10 3.45 33.18
N LEU A 668 14.18 4.65 33.77
CA LEU A 668 14.90 4.92 35.01
C LEU A 668 14.44 4.07 36.22
N PRO A 669 13.13 3.81 36.44
CA PRO A 669 12.67 2.92 37.51
C PRO A 669 13.19 1.47 37.36
N ASN A 670 13.28 0.98 36.12
CA ASN A 670 13.74 -0.39 35.83
C ASN A 670 15.25 -0.51 36.08
N VAL A 671 16.03 0.49 35.67
CA VAL A 671 17.48 0.53 35.94
C VAL A 671 17.75 0.63 37.44
N ARG A 672 16.97 1.43 38.17
CA ARG A 672 17.06 1.53 39.64
C ARG A 672 16.80 0.19 40.33
N LEU A 673 15.79 -0.56 39.88
CA LEU A 673 15.47 -1.87 40.43
C LEU A 673 16.59 -2.90 40.13
N LEU A 674 17.20 -2.82 38.95
CA LEU A 674 18.36 -3.64 38.61
C LEU A 674 19.55 -3.36 39.54
N LEU A 675 19.90 -2.09 39.75
CA LEU A 675 20.99 -1.69 40.65
C LEU A 675 20.73 -2.12 42.10
N GLN A 676 19.49 -1.99 42.59
CA GLN A 676 19.10 -2.46 43.92
C GLN A 676 19.26 -3.98 44.09
N ARG A 677 18.94 -4.76 43.05
CA ARG A 677 19.12 -6.22 43.05
C ARG A 677 20.59 -6.64 43.05
N LEU A 678 21.46 -5.84 42.41
CA LEU A 678 22.90 -6.08 42.39
C LEU A 678 23.56 -5.76 43.73
N GLY A 679 23.03 -4.79 44.49
CA GLY A 679 23.42 -4.53 45.87
C GLY A 679 24.92 -4.22 46.04
N GLY A 680 25.53 -3.55 45.06
CA GLY A 680 26.97 -3.22 45.05
C GLY A 680 27.89 -4.41 44.71
N LYS A 681 27.34 -5.56 44.29
CA LYS A 681 28.14 -6.67 43.74
C LYS A 681 28.68 -6.28 42.36
N GLY A 682 29.91 -6.69 42.08
CA GLY A 682 30.59 -6.41 40.81
C GLY A 682 29.89 -7.06 39.59
N VAL A 683 30.45 -6.81 38.41
CA VAL A 683 29.88 -7.18 37.11
C VAL A 683 29.55 -8.67 36.94
N GLU A 684 30.22 -9.55 37.70
CA GLU A 684 29.95 -10.99 37.72
C GLU A 684 28.54 -11.35 38.22
N ALA A 685 27.93 -10.50 39.06
CA ALA A 685 26.59 -10.72 39.61
C ALA A 685 25.45 -10.27 38.67
N VAL A 686 25.76 -9.69 37.51
CA VAL A 686 24.77 -9.24 36.52
C VAL A 686 24.11 -10.45 35.84
N PRO A 687 22.76 -10.60 35.96
CA PRO A 687 22.04 -11.67 35.29
C PRO A 687 22.26 -11.63 33.77
N GLU A 688 22.47 -12.80 33.16
CA GLU A 688 22.67 -12.94 31.71
C GLU A 688 21.60 -12.21 30.87
N ALA A 689 20.34 -12.21 31.34
CA ALA A 689 19.23 -11.53 30.67
C ALA A 689 19.34 -9.99 30.66
N ASP A 690 20.07 -9.39 31.61
CA ASP A 690 20.19 -7.94 31.78
C ASP A 690 21.51 -7.38 31.20
N ARG A 691 22.49 -8.26 30.90
CA ARG A 691 23.79 -7.88 30.32
C ARG A 691 23.67 -7.08 29.01
N PRO A 692 22.85 -7.49 28.01
CA PRO A 692 22.72 -6.73 26.77
C PRO A 692 22.23 -5.30 26.99
N ARG A 693 21.29 -5.11 27.93
CA ARG A 693 20.73 -3.79 28.24
C ARG A 693 21.77 -2.86 28.88
N LEU A 694 22.58 -3.38 29.80
CA LEU A 694 23.68 -2.61 30.40
C LEU A 694 24.78 -2.31 29.39
N MET A 695 25.05 -3.22 28.45
CA MET A 695 26.02 -3.03 27.36
C MET A 695 25.59 -1.95 26.35
N THR A 696 24.30 -1.66 26.22
CA THR A 696 23.81 -0.58 25.34
C THR A 696 24.19 0.81 25.85
N LEU A 697 24.27 1.01 27.17
CA LEU A 697 24.59 2.30 27.79
C LEU A 697 25.97 2.85 27.38
N PRO A 698 27.09 2.11 27.53
CA PRO A 698 28.40 2.60 27.12
C PRO A 698 28.48 2.77 25.59
N LEU A 699 27.72 2.00 24.80
CA LEU A 699 27.69 2.17 23.34
C LEU A 699 27.10 3.51 22.91
N ARG A 700 26.11 4.03 23.64
CA ARG A 700 25.54 5.37 23.40
C ARG A 700 26.42 6.51 23.95
N TYR A 701 27.42 6.20 24.78
CA TYR A 701 28.26 7.16 25.46
C TYR A 701 29.14 7.98 24.50
N ILE A 702 29.14 9.30 24.68
CA ILE A 702 29.99 10.27 23.97
C ILE A 702 30.80 11.07 25.00
N GLU A 703 32.12 10.90 25.03
CA GLU A 703 32.99 11.51 26.06
C GLU A 703 32.86 13.05 26.09
N ALA A 704 32.91 13.72 24.94
CA ALA A 704 32.87 15.19 24.87
C ALA A 704 31.53 15.81 25.32
N ARG A 705 30.42 15.08 25.13
CA ARG A 705 29.06 15.54 25.51
C ARG A 705 28.78 15.28 26.98
N HIS A 706 29.10 14.09 27.47
CA HIS A 706 28.64 13.63 28.78
C HIS A 706 29.68 13.78 29.89
N ARG A 707 30.97 13.88 29.53
CA ARG A 707 32.07 14.28 30.41
C ARG A 707 32.15 13.48 31.71
N LEU A 708 31.86 12.18 31.64
CA LEU A 708 31.97 11.26 32.78
C LEU A 708 33.41 10.79 33.03
N GLY A 709 34.35 11.03 32.11
CA GLY A 709 35.75 10.66 32.29
C GLY A 709 35.98 9.15 32.35
N LEU A 710 35.13 8.38 31.66
CA LEU A 710 35.13 6.91 31.72
C LEU A 710 36.06 6.27 30.69
N ILE A 711 36.58 7.07 29.74
CA ILE A 711 37.47 6.61 28.67
C ILE A 711 38.83 7.30 28.84
N ASP A 712 39.81 6.54 29.33
CA ASP A 712 41.21 6.95 29.39
C ASP A 712 41.98 6.56 28.11
N ALA A 713 43.24 6.97 28.00
CA ALA A 713 44.06 6.69 26.81
C ALA A 713 44.24 5.18 26.55
N ALA A 714 44.29 4.35 27.60
CA ALA A 714 44.41 2.90 27.46
C ALA A 714 43.11 2.25 26.95
N MET A 715 41.96 2.79 27.34
CA MET A 715 40.65 2.41 26.80
C MET A 715 40.49 2.87 25.35
N GLU A 716 40.95 4.07 25.00
CA GLU A 716 40.96 4.56 23.61
C GLU A 716 41.73 3.60 22.69
N GLU A 717 42.94 3.17 23.07
CA GLU A 717 43.75 2.23 22.28
C GLU A 717 43.07 0.87 22.10
N ARG A 718 42.42 0.34 23.14
CA ARG A 718 41.70 -0.94 23.07
C ARG A 718 40.44 -0.86 22.23
N LEU A 719 39.68 0.23 22.32
CA LEU A 719 38.54 0.50 21.44
C LEU A 719 38.99 0.62 19.97
N LEU A 720 40.15 1.22 19.70
CA LEU A 720 40.74 1.27 18.37
C LEU A 720 41.21 -0.12 17.88
N ALA A 721 41.76 -0.95 18.76
CA ALA A 721 42.10 -2.34 18.44
C ALA A 721 40.84 -3.14 18.04
N ALA A 722 39.76 -3.01 18.82
CA ALA A 722 38.49 -3.67 18.51
C ALA A 722 37.83 -3.15 17.23
N ARG A 723 37.94 -1.86 16.91
CA ARG A 723 37.53 -1.31 15.60
C ARG A 723 38.27 -2.01 14.46
N ARG A 724 39.59 -2.15 14.56
CA ARG A 724 40.41 -2.81 13.52
C ARG A 724 40.04 -4.28 13.38
N GLU A 725 39.84 -4.97 14.50
CA GLU A 725 39.40 -6.37 14.55
C GLU A 725 38.03 -6.56 13.90
N PHE A 726 37.08 -5.68 14.24
CA PHE A 726 35.73 -5.66 13.67
C PHE A 726 35.78 -5.55 12.15
N ALA A 727 36.56 -4.60 11.61
CA ALA A 727 36.65 -4.34 10.19
C ALA A 727 37.40 -5.45 9.43
N ALA A 728 38.48 -6.00 10.01
CA ALA A 728 39.32 -7.01 9.36
C ALA A 728 38.62 -8.38 9.21
N HIS A 729 37.83 -8.79 10.20
CA HIS A 729 37.22 -10.12 10.25
C HIS A 729 35.71 -10.12 9.96
N LEU A 730 35.17 -9.03 9.40
CA LEU A 730 33.74 -8.91 9.10
C LEU A 730 33.30 -10.03 8.11
N PRO A 731 32.37 -10.92 8.50
CA PRO A 731 31.94 -12.03 7.66
C PRO A 731 31.35 -11.55 6.33
N ASP A 732 31.53 -12.33 5.25
CA ASP A 732 31.00 -11.99 3.92
C ASP A 732 29.49 -11.70 3.92
N SER A 733 28.72 -12.40 4.77
CA SER A 733 27.28 -12.18 4.93
C SER A 733 26.91 -10.84 5.56
N LEU A 734 27.83 -10.18 6.28
CA LEU A 734 27.63 -8.92 6.98
C LEU A 734 28.40 -7.75 6.35
N ARG A 735 29.24 -7.97 5.34
CA ARG A 735 29.97 -6.90 4.65
C ARG A 735 29.06 -5.84 4.03
N GLY A 736 27.85 -6.21 3.60
CA GLY A 736 26.85 -5.27 3.08
C GLY A 736 26.09 -4.49 4.16
N ALA A 737 26.33 -4.76 5.44
CA ALA A 737 25.61 -4.14 6.56
C ALA A 737 26.32 -2.90 7.13
N VAL A 738 27.50 -2.53 6.61
CA VAL A 738 28.25 -1.34 7.02
C VAL A 738 28.95 -0.72 5.81
N GLU A 739 28.78 0.58 5.60
CA GLU A 739 29.63 1.37 4.72
C GLU A 739 30.69 2.11 5.56
N PHE A 740 31.93 1.61 5.53
CA PHE A 740 33.04 2.20 6.29
C PHE A 740 33.39 3.61 5.80
N TYR A 741 33.82 4.47 6.73
CA TYR A 741 34.24 5.82 6.40
C TYR A 741 35.54 5.83 5.60
N ASP A 742 35.48 6.32 4.37
CA ASP A 742 36.63 6.55 3.49
C ASP A 742 36.50 7.92 2.84
N PHE A 743 37.51 8.78 3.03
CA PHE A 743 37.48 10.16 2.54
C PHE A 743 37.38 10.24 1.00
N ALA A 744 37.90 9.25 0.29
CA ALA A 744 37.88 9.20 -1.17
C ALA A 744 36.61 8.58 -1.75
N ARG A 745 35.79 7.89 -0.95
CA ARG A 745 34.57 7.19 -1.40
C ARG A 745 33.31 7.88 -0.89
N TYR A 746 32.27 7.83 -1.72
CA TYR A 746 30.93 8.27 -1.34
C TYR A 746 30.26 7.19 -0.49
N ASN A 747 29.59 7.58 0.59
CA ASN A 747 28.87 6.67 1.47
C ASN A 747 27.36 6.83 1.21
N SER A 748 26.73 5.81 0.61
CA SER A 748 25.32 5.84 0.20
C SER A 748 24.36 5.66 1.38
N ALA A 749 24.84 5.13 2.50
CA ALA A 749 24.06 5.02 3.74
C ALA A 749 24.05 6.33 4.55
N ALA A 750 25.04 7.20 4.35
CA ALA A 750 25.16 8.48 5.05
C ALA A 750 24.35 9.60 4.37
N THR A 751 24.01 10.62 5.16
CA THR A 751 23.29 11.79 4.64
C THR A 751 24.18 12.61 3.69
N VAL A 752 23.57 13.46 2.86
CA VAL A 752 24.33 14.41 2.02
C VAL A 752 25.20 15.30 2.90
N GLN A 753 24.66 15.78 4.04
CA GLN A 753 25.39 16.59 5.00
C GLN A 753 26.60 15.84 5.57
N ASP A 754 26.43 14.61 6.04
CA ASP A 754 27.54 13.80 6.60
C ASP A 754 28.58 13.47 5.52
N ASN A 755 28.15 13.24 4.28
CA ASN A 755 29.06 13.03 3.17
C ASN A 755 29.88 14.28 2.85
N VAL A 756 29.31 15.48 2.90
CA VAL A 756 30.05 16.73 2.66
C VAL A 756 30.94 17.07 3.86
N LEU A 757 30.43 16.90 5.08
CA LEU A 757 31.11 17.22 6.33
C LEU A 757 32.28 16.29 6.65
N PHE A 758 32.13 14.98 6.41
CA PHE A 758 33.09 13.91 6.72
C PHE A 758 33.80 14.07 8.08
N GLY A 759 33.01 14.31 9.12
CA GLY A 759 33.48 14.54 10.48
C GLY A 759 32.32 14.80 11.43
N ARG A 760 32.63 15.09 12.70
CA ARG A 760 31.62 15.46 13.70
C ARG A 760 31.86 16.85 14.26
N LEU A 761 30.77 17.55 14.56
CA LEU A 761 30.81 18.83 15.26
C LEU A 761 31.34 18.62 16.68
N VAL A 762 32.20 19.54 17.13
CA VAL A 762 32.76 19.50 18.49
C VAL A 762 31.73 20.02 19.50
N TYR A 763 31.51 19.27 20.58
CA TYR A 763 30.58 19.66 21.64
C TYR A 763 31.07 20.87 22.46
N GLY A 764 30.13 21.72 22.88
CA GLY A 764 30.39 22.82 23.81
C GLY A 764 30.82 24.14 23.19
N GLN A 765 30.84 24.25 21.85
CA GLN A 765 31.09 25.51 21.16
C GLN A 765 29.78 26.16 20.68
N ALA A 766 29.51 27.37 21.17
CA ALA A 766 28.32 28.11 20.78
C ALA A 766 28.34 28.42 19.27
N GLN A 767 27.19 28.29 18.61
CA GLN A 767 26.98 28.57 17.19
C GLN A 767 27.80 27.74 16.19
N ALA A 768 28.52 26.70 16.63
CA ALA A 768 29.32 25.85 15.74
C ALA A 768 28.47 25.23 14.62
N GLU A 769 27.32 24.66 14.97
CA GLU A 769 26.39 24.06 14.02
C GLU A 769 25.91 25.05 12.96
N ALA A 770 25.42 26.23 13.37
CA ALA A 770 24.93 27.26 12.45
C ALA A 770 26.03 27.74 11.49
N ARG A 771 27.27 27.92 11.99
CA ARG A 771 28.43 28.32 11.19
C ARG A 771 28.81 27.25 10.16
N ILE A 772 28.79 25.98 10.55
CA ILE A 772 29.11 24.87 9.65
C ILE A 772 28.01 24.64 8.60
N VAL A 773 26.73 24.70 8.98
CA VAL A 773 25.62 24.60 8.02
C VAL A 773 25.68 25.74 7.00
N THR A 774 26.02 26.96 7.45
CA THR A 774 26.24 28.10 6.54
C THR A 774 27.39 27.81 5.58
N LEU A 775 28.53 27.33 6.09
CA LEU A 775 29.70 27.00 5.28
C LEU A 775 29.41 25.90 4.25
N ILE A 776 28.72 24.82 4.65
CA ILE A 776 28.27 23.75 3.76
C ILE A 776 27.38 24.34 2.65
N THR A 777 26.43 25.20 3.02
CA THR A 777 25.54 25.86 2.05
C THR A 777 26.30 26.75 1.07
N THR A 778 27.30 27.50 1.54
CA THR A 778 28.16 28.31 0.66
C THR A 778 28.92 27.43 -0.33
N VAL A 779 29.58 26.36 0.14
CA VAL A 779 30.34 25.44 -0.72
C VAL A 779 29.43 24.77 -1.75
N LEU A 780 28.27 24.28 -1.34
CA LEU A 780 27.31 23.64 -2.25
C LEU A 780 26.73 24.63 -3.27
N THR A 781 26.53 25.89 -2.90
CA THR A 781 26.05 26.93 -3.82
C THR A 781 27.10 27.29 -4.86
N GLU A 782 28.36 27.48 -4.46
CA GLU A 782 29.46 27.79 -5.38
C GLU A 782 29.71 26.66 -6.39
N LEU A 783 29.48 25.42 -5.98
CA LEU A 783 29.58 24.24 -6.86
C LEU A 783 28.30 23.96 -7.65
N SER A 784 27.30 24.85 -7.59
CA SER A 784 26.01 24.70 -8.27
C SER A 784 25.26 23.41 -7.90
N LEU A 785 25.36 22.98 -6.63
CA LEU A 785 24.75 21.74 -6.12
C LEU A 785 23.47 21.99 -5.32
N ARG A 786 23.11 23.25 -5.05
CA ARG A 786 21.94 23.59 -4.23
C ARG A 786 20.65 22.94 -4.76
N ASP A 787 20.37 23.07 -6.06
CA ASP A 787 19.17 22.52 -6.67
C ASP A 787 19.17 20.98 -6.66
N SER A 788 20.33 20.35 -6.81
CA SER A 788 20.46 18.89 -6.67
C SER A 788 20.16 18.41 -5.26
N VAL A 789 20.53 19.19 -4.23
CA VAL A 789 20.17 18.90 -2.83
C VAL A 789 18.67 19.10 -2.60
N ILE A 790 18.07 20.17 -3.15
CA ILE A 790 16.61 20.34 -3.12
C ILE A 790 15.92 19.13 -3.76
N GLU A 791 16.43 18.65 -4.90
CA GLU A 791 15.92 17.44 -5.54
C GLU A 791 15.99 16.19 -4.66
N VAL A 792 17.04 16.03 -3.83
CA VAL A 792 17.07 14.97 -2.80
C VAL A 792 15.96 15.19 -1.76
N GLY A 793 15.78 16.43 -1.30
CA GLY A 793 14.74 16.79 -0.33
C GLY A 793 13.32 16.54 -0.83
N LEU A 794 13.10 16.69 -2.14
CA LEU A 794 11.82 16.39 -2.79
C LEU A 794 11.44 14.90 -2.69
N GLU A 795 12.40 13.99 -2.51
CA GLU A 795 12.12 12.55 -2.34
C GLU A 795 11.65 12.18 -0.92
N TYR A 796 11.64 13.14 0.02
CA TYR A 796 11.20 12.90 1.39
C TYR A 796 9.75 12.41 1.44
N ASN A 797 9.52 11.24 2.03
CA ASN A 797 8.18 10.68 2.18
C ASN A 797 7.44 11.36 3.34
N VAL A 798 6.30 12.00 3.02
CA VAL A 798 5.53 12.82 3.97
C VAL A 798 4.68 12.01 4.95
N GLY A 799 4.57 10.69 4.76
CA GLY A 799 3.78 9.78 5.58
C GLY A 799 2.27 9.95 5.40
N VAL A 800 1.49 9.15 6.15
CA VAL A 800 0.02 9.14 6.08
C VAL A 800 -0.54 10.53 6.39
N ALA A 801 -1.35 11.09 5.48
CA ALA A 801 -1.92 12.44 5.58
C ALA A 801 -0.88 13.56 5.80
N GLY A 802 0.38 13.34 5.36
CA GLY A 802 1.46 14.30 5.53
C GLY A 802 1.99 14.44 6.97
N LYS A 803 1.66 13.53 7.89
CA LYS A 803 1.96 13.66 9.32
C LYS A 803 3.45 13.77 9.68
N ARG A 804 4.36 13.49 8.76
CA ARG A 804 5.81 13.70 8.96
C ARG A 804 6.26 15.14 8.68
N LEU A 805 5.35 16.01 8.22
CA LEU A 805 5.58 17.43 8.05
C LEU A 805 4.72 18.22 9.07
N PRO A 806 5.27 19.27 9.71
CA PRO A 806 4.50 20.23 10.47
C PRO A 806 3.36 20.86 9.65
N ALA A 807 2.30 21.32 10.32
CA ALA A 807 1.12 21.89 9.66
C ALA A 807 1.47 23.04 8.69
N THR A 808 2.40 23.92 9.07
CA THR A 808 2.89 25.03 8.22
C THR A 808 3.56 24.52 6.95
N GLN A 809 4.40 23.48 7.04
CA GLN A 809 5.07 22.88 5.88
C GLN A 809 4.08 22.16 4.95
N ARG A 810 3.08 21.47 5.51
CA ARG A 810 2.00 20.87 4.71
C ARG A 810 1.26 21.94 3.91
N GLN A 811 0.97 23.07 4.54
CA GLN A 811 0.27 24.18 3.91
C GLN A 811 1.09 24.84 2.81
N LYS A 812 2.40 25.07 3.03
CA LYS A 812 3.32 25.56 1.99
C LYS A 812 3.33 24.61 0.77
N LEU A 813 3.38 23.30 1.00
CA LEU A 813 3.33 22.30 -0.07
C LEU A 813 1.99 22.29 -0.83
N GLY A 814 0.86 22.47 -0.13
CA GLY A 814 -0.46 22.62 -0.76
C GLY A 814 -0.55 23.84 -1.67
N ILE A 815 -0.06 24.99 -1.20
CA ILE A 815 0.01 26.22 -2.01
C ILE A 815 0.93 25.99 -3.22
N ALA A 816 2.11 25.40 -3.03
CA ALA A 816 3.03 25.08 -4.13
C ALA A 816 2.39 24.16 -5.18
N ARG A 817 1.65 23.12 -4.76
CA ARG A 817 0.89 22.23 -5.64
C ARG A 817 -0.18 22.97 -6.46
N ALA A 818 -0.84 23.98 -5.88
CA ALA A 818 -1.79 24.80 -6.61
C ALA A 818 -1.11 25.71 -7.65
N LEU A 819 0.10 26.22 -7.34
CA LEU A 819 0.85 27.16 -8.17
C LEU A 819 1.61 26.49 -9.31
N ILE A 820 2.11 25.26 -9.15
CA ILE A 820 2.98 24.60 -10.14
C ILE A 820 2.31 24.45 -11.52
N LYS A 821 0.99 24.28 -11.55
CA LYS A 821 0.18 24.18 -12.78
C LYS A 821 -0.13 25.52 -13.45
N ARG A 822 0.38 26.64 -12.91
CA ARG A 822 0.20 28.01 -13.42
C ARG A 822 -1.28 28.33 -13.74
N PRO A 823 -2.19 28.23 -12.75
CA PRO A 823 -3.62 28.34 -13.01
C PRO A 823 -3.97 29.72 -13.55
N GLN A 824 -4.91 29.78 -14.50
CA GLN A 824 -5.54 31.02 -14.99
C GLN A 824 -6.29 31.74 -13.86
N PHE A 825 -6.88 30.97 -12.95
CA PHE A 825 -7.70 31.46 -11.84
C PHE A 825 -7.32 30.73 -10.55
N LEU A 826 -6.90 31.47 -9.50
CA LEU A 826 -6.51 30.88 -8.21
C LEU A 826 -7.42 31.37 -7.08
N VAL A 827 -8.01 30.45 -6.33
CA VAL A 827 -8.74 30.74 -5.10
C VAL A 827 -7.88 30.39 -3.89
N VAL A 828 -7.51 31.39 -3.10
CA VAL A 828 -6.79 31.24 -1.83
C VAL A 828 -7.78 31.47 -0.70
N ASN A 829 -8.26 30.39 -0.10
CA ASN A 829 -9.35 30.42 0.87
C ASN A 829 -8.84 30.27 2.31
N GLU A 830 -8.47 31.40 2.93
CA GLU A 830 -7.84 31.46 4.26
C GLU A 830 -6.61 30.53 4.43
N ALA A 831 -5.98 30.15 3.32
CA ALA A 831 -4.92 29.15 3.28
C ALA A 831 -3.64 29.59 4.01
N VAL A 832 -3.43 30.88 4.24
CA VAL A 832 -2.24 31.38 4.92
C VAL A 832 -2.45 31.58 6.42
N ALA A 833 -3.65 31.30 6.95
CA ALA A 833 -4.01 31.60 8.34
C ALA A 833 -3.13 30.89 9.39
N VAL A 834 -2.49 29.78 9.02
CA VAL A 834 -1.58 29.02 9.90
C VAL A 834 -0.22 29.70 10.11
N PHE A 835 0.14 30.69 9.27
CA PHE A 835 1.43 31.39 9.36
C PHE A 835 1.35 32.67 10.22
N ASP A 836 2.49 33.19 10.64
CA ASP A 836 2.57 34.52 11.26
C ASP A 836 2.25 35.63 10.25
N GLY A 837 1.85 36.80 10.75
CA GLY A 837 1.39 37.90 9.91
C GLY A 837 2.38 38.35 8.83
N ARG A 838 3.69 38.34 9.09
CA ARG A 838 4.70 38.74 8.11
C ARG A 838 4.85 37.70 7.01
N THR A 839 4.86 36.42 7.36
CA THR A 839 4.89 35.32 6.40
C THR A 839 3.63 35.32 5.52
N GLN A 840 2.45 35.59 6.11
CA GLN A 840 1.21 35.75 5.34
C GLN A 840 1.33 36.85 4.27
N ASP A 841 1.85 38.03 4.65
CA ASP A 841 2.00 39.16 3.73
C ASP A 841 3.01 38.87 2.62
N ARG A 842 4.15 38.24 2.95
CA ARG A 842 5.17 37.84 1.95
C ARG A 842 4.63 36.82 0.94
N ILE A 843 3.96 35.77 1.42
CA ILE A 843 3.35 34.76 0.53
C ILE A 843 2.29 35.40 -0.38
N ARG A 844 1.42 36.28 0.17
CA ARG A 844 0.46 37.04 -0.63
C ARG A 844 1.17 37.83 -1.73
N ASP A 845 2.18 38.62 -1.36
CA ASP A 845 2.88 39.50 -2.29
C ASP A 845 3.62 38.71 -3.37
N ASN A 846 4.21 37.57 -3.03
CA ASN A 846 4.84 36.64 -3.98
C ASN A 846 3.81 36.06 -4.96
N ILE A 847 2.66 35.62 -4.48
CA ILE A 847 1.58 35.08 -5.33
C ILE A 847 1.05 36.17 -6.27
N LEU A 848 0.75 37.36 -5.75
CA LEU A 848 0.26 38.49 -6.55
C LEU A 848 1.30 38.98 -7.57
N ALA A 849 2.59 38.87 -7.26
CA ALA A 849 3.67 39.16 -8.21
C ALA A 849 3.74 38.09 -9.31
N ALA A 850 3.59 36.82 -8.93
CA ALA A 850 3.63 35.70 -9.86
C ALA A 850 2.44 35.68 -10.83
N THR A 851 1.31 36.33 -10.52
CA THR A 851 0.10 36.37 -11.38
C THR A 851 -0.06 37.67 -12.18
N LYS A 852 0.97 38.53 -12.25
CA LYS A 852 0.93 39.80 -13.00
C LYS A 852 0.81 39.64 -14.53
N ASP A 853 0.91 38.44 -15.05
CA ASP A 853 0.80 38.08 -16.47
C ASP A 853 -0.65 37.87 -16.95
N GLY A 854 -1.64 38.43 -16.25
CA GLY A 854 -3.06 38.31 -16.60
C GLY A 854 -3.77 37.10 -15.96
N ARG A 855 -3.24 36.57 -14.85
CA ARG A 855 -3.88 35.51 -14.06
C ARG A 855 -4.64 36.10 -12.86
N GLY A 856 -5.85 35.61 -12.62
CA GLY A 856 -6.69 36.11 -11.53
C GLY A 856 -6.45 35.39 -10.21
N VAL A 857 -6.69 36.12 -9.13
CA VAL A 857 -6.57 35.64 -7.75
C VAL A 857 -7.78 36.09 -6.96
N VAL A 858 -8.52 35.13 -6.40
CA VAL A 858 -9.56 35.38 -5.40
C VAL A 858 -9.01 35.02 -4.03
N TRP A 859 -8.78 36.03 -3.21
CA TRP A 859 -8.18 35.90 -1.89
C TRP A 859 -9.22 36.08 -0.80
N ILE A 860 -9.65 34.97 -0.18
CA ILE A 860 -10.50 35.03 1.00
C ILE A 860 -9.60 35.33 2.20
N ALA A 861 -9.65 36.57 2.67
CA ALA A 861 -8.72 37.03 3.70
C ALA A 861 -9.18 36.60 5.09
N ASN A 862 -8.26 36.02 5.86
CA ASN A 862 -8.39 35.84 7.30
C ASN A 862 -8.19 37.18 8.04
N ARG A 863 -7.34 38.06 7.51
CA ARG A 863 -7.07 39.42 8.01
C ARG A 863 -7.56 40.46 7.00
N PRO A 864 -8.58 41.27 7.33
CA PRO A 864 -9.14 42.29 6.43
C PRO A 864 -8.11 43.26 5.83
N SER A 865 -7.05 43.61 6.57
CA SER A 865 -5.99 44.52 6.10
C SER A 865 -5.23 44.01 4.86
N GLN A 866 -5.26 42.70 4.57
CA GLN A 866 -4.65 42.16 3.35
C GLN A 866 -5.35 42.63 2.08
N ALA A 867 -6.62 43.05 2.17
CA ALA A 867 -7.43 43.45 1.02
C ALA A 867 -6.91 44.73 0.33
N GLU A 868 -6.11 45.55 1.01
CA GLU A 868 -5.60 46.83 0.47
C GLU A 868 -4.67 46.66 -0.75
N LYS A 869 -4.11 45.47 -0.97
CA LYS A 869 -3.19 45.17 -2.09
C LYS A 869 -3.88 44.64 -3.35
N PHE A 870 -5.21 44.51 -3.33
CA PHE A 870 -5.98 43.92 -4.43
C PHE A 870 -6.65 44.98 -5.28
N ASP A 871 -6.94 44.65 -6.54
CA ASP A 871 -7.58 45.57 -7.48
C ASP A 871 -9.03 45.83 -7.08
N ARG A 872 -9.71 44.80 -6.57
CA ARG A 872 -11.08 44.88 -6.07
C ARG A 872 -11.21 44.19 -4.73
N VAL A 873 -12.17 44.65 -3.94
CA VAL A 873 -12.55 44.07 -2.66
C VAL A 873 -14.05 43.80 -2.67
N LEU A 874 -14.43 42.65 -2.11
CA LEU A 874 -15.80 42.26 -1.83
C LEU A 874 -15.97 42.12 -0.31
N VAL A 875 -16.99 42.78 0.23
CA VAL A 875 -17.32 42.75 1.66
C VAL A 875 -18.57 41.91 1.86
N MET A 876 -18.47 40.88 2.69
CA MET A 876 -19.57 39.95 2.99
C MET A 876 -20.09 40.11 4.42
N GLN A 877 -21.41 39.97 4.58
CA GLN A 877 -22.07 39.91 5.87
C GLN A 877 -23.33 39.03 5.75
N GLY A 878 -23.48 38.05 6.66
CA GLY A 878 -24.67 37.19 6.71
C GLY A 878 -24.98 36.45 5.39
N GLY A 879 -23.96 36.01 4.66
CA GLY A 879 -24.12 35.29 3.39
C GLY A 879 -24.44 36.17 2.18
N ARG A 880 -24.41 37.51 2.33
CA ARG A 880 -24.69 38.49 1.27
C ARG A 880 -23.49 39.37 0.99
N ILE A 881 -23.41 39.88 -0.24
CA ILE A 881 -22.47 40.93 -0.63
C ILE A 881 -23.05 42.27 -0.19
N VAL A 882 -22.36 42.98 0.72
CA VAL A 882 -22.83 44.28 1.23
C VAL A 882 -22.10 45.47 0.59
N ALA A 883 -20.86 45.26 0.12
CA ALA A 883 -20.12 46.25 -0.64
C ALA A 883 -19.13 45.57 -1.60
N HIS A 884 -18.85 46.21 -2.73
CA HIS A 884 -17.79 45.81 -3.65
C HIS A 884 -17.23 47.03 -4.39
N GLY A 885 -15.94 47.03 -4.74
CA GLY A 885 -15.29 48.16 -5.40
C GLY A 885 -13.77 48.13 -5.25
N ALA A 886 -13.09 49.17 -5.72
CA ALA A 886 -11.66 49.33 -5.44
C ALA A 886 -11.43 49.67 -3.96
N PRO A 887 -10.30 49.29 -3.34
CA PRO A 887 -10.02 49.60 -1.93
C PRO A 887 -10.16 51.09 -1.59
N GLU A 888 -9.67 51.99 -2.45
CA GLU A 888 -9.73 53.44 -2.23
C GLU A 888 -11.16 53.98 -2.27
N GLU A 889 -11.99 53.47 -3.19
CA GLU A 889 -13.40 53.83 -3.31
C GLU A 889 -14.18 53.39 -2.05
N LEU A 890 -13.95 52.17 -1.58
CA LEU A 890 -14.60 51.66 -0.37
C LEU A 890 -14.15 52.43 0.88
N LYS A 891 -12.87 52.79 0.96
CA LYS A 891 -12.33 53.63 2.04
C LYS A 891 -12.99 55.00 2.08
N SER A 892 -13.23 55.62 0.92
CA SER A 892 -13.93 56.91 0.82
C SER A 892 -15.42 56.84 1.21
N LYS A 893 -16.07 55.69 0.96
CA LYS A 893 -17.50 55.47 1.28
C LYS A 893 -17.72 55.11 2.75
N GLY A 894 -16.69 54.65 3.44
CA GLY A 894 -16.78 54.22 4.84
C GLY A 894 -17.54 52.89 5.01
N GLY A 895 -18.13 52.69 6.19
CA GLY A 895 -18.95 51.51 6.51
C GLY A 895 -18.12 50.27 6.90
N LEU A 896 -18.72 49.09 6.69
CA LEU A 896 -18.18 47.81 7.18
C LEU A 896 -16.75 47.51 6.69
N TYR A 897 -16.37 47.99 5.49
CA TYR A 897 -14.98 47.88 5.01
C TYR A 897 -13.99 48.55 5.98
N CYS A 898 -14.23 49.81 6.33
CA CYS A 898 -13.36 50.58 7.22
C CYS A 898 -13.36 49.99 8.63
N GLU A 899 -14.52 49.54 9.13
CA GLU A 899 -14.63 48.88 10.43
C GLU A 899 -13.77 47.61 10.50
N LEU A 900 -13.85 46.75 9.49
CA LEU A 900 -13.08 45.51 9.42
C LEU A 900 -11.57 45.76 9.28
N VAL A 901 -11.17 46.77 8.49
CA VAL A 901 -9.75 47.09 8.28
C VAL A 901 -9.13 47.77 9.49
N GLN A 902 -9.88 48.59 10.24
CA GLN A 902 -9.39 49.26 11.46
C GLN A 902 -9.29 48.32 12.67
N GLN A 903 -10.11 47.26 12.71
CA GLN A 903 -10.10 46.25 13.77
C GLN A 903 -9.01 45.18 13.59
N ALA A 904 -8.36 45.13 12.42
CA ALA A 904 -7.38 44.12 12.01
C ALA A 904 -5.92 44.57 12.16
#